data_AF-A0A1S8YCM2-F1
#
_entry.id   AF-A0A1S8YCM2-F1
#
_cell.length_a   1.000
_cell.length_b   1.000
_cell.length_c   1.000
_cell.angle_alpha   90.00
_cell.angle_beta   90.00
_cell.angle_gamma   90.00
#
_symmetry.space_group_name_H-M   'P 1'
#
loop_
_entity.id
_entity.type
_entity.pdbx_description
1 polymer ?
#
loop_
_entity_poly.entity_id
_entity_poly.type
_entity_poly.pdbx_seq_one_letter_code
_entity_poly.pdbx_strand_id
1 'polypeptide(L)'
;MRINPEQRSADRLMAVVADTLSPPRTLLGRITSVCNVMTTPGASKLQGDIRDGIKDIRLGQHLIQIRSLPRPGNYSVEVRKPGVSNTVYSKKILDKAELTDRAVELRKKIAKSKPFHKPLRGEFYDVNGRVNLQGACLPSIDLAESDLKGINLQDAHLRGANLRGANLIGADLSRADLISADLSGADLRGSNLKGANLNSANLDGVKLGGADLRGTSLCYSSLRGINLSGVDLSGVNLSGVNLSGANLSGANLSGADLHGADLCGANLCGASLRNADLHKAELGNANLSGANLSDVNLRGADLRGTNLMNTDLRKADLREADLGSAKLSGANLSGANLSNAKLWGTNLKGANLEGTDLRWAELSGASLSGASLRNASLWGTNLMNTDLRNTDLKEVLQKNRNLSGANLSGADLHGADLSGTNLSGANLRGANLSGVNLSEVNLRNADLSGANLTGTKLRGYGESWLPRGTERYQPVLSGANLNGASLDWEQLLSIDPDSFTCEGALLHFPQWDNDNLDVHLNHINNTADGSWLTRMDRIADRHAGLKLHMARELVRSLRDARADTSAVALPLMDVLSKSPYNQDAEINGWMDTVCEKYLQQYNRLPLPGNEGVLNQSFNLFAQKPEMMLTHNGAFIQVIALGMSASSSPAMKEKAASLYTKYLEHDQIKPYCGTSFFGDFSQKPDWEDEDAVNYILVASGQGARSGAFSTMLLSQNSLKNMLRPGPDSAWDKFYLYRGPEHCLTQDEFPAPGELFARDFPLFQDSYQYAHKKARFGLLLKALNLGSLHEAFVTATGKRTSATKLVDTDSQRSLSDIFTPKLRFAAESGRCRLSDAHYDEVIRTYGLGDAGDKDKSRTLLCLAAVFTRYSSSYIFGTHDDSPQLLRNYAYALMDKAHSLDASLLTPEVFKDWEKRLLGLDRAFACSEVLSRMMTGHINSQFPEVLADIMPPAWR
;
A
#
# COMPACT_ATOMS: atom_id res chain seq x y z
N MET A 1 -23.91 23.03 18.76
CA MET A 1 -24.23 24.05 19.78
C MET A 1 -25.74 24.25 19.80
N ARG A 2 -26.42 23.99 20.92
CA ARG A 2 -27.87 24.24 21.05
C ARG A 2 -28.08 25.67 21.54
N ILE A 3 -28.72 26.49 20.71
CA ILE A 3 -29.15 27.85 21.06
C ILE A 3 -30.62 27.79 21.50
N ASN A 4 -30.96 28.57 22.52
CA ASN A 4 -32.18 28.57 23.32
C ASN A 4 -33.42 29.07 22.52
N PRO A 5 -34.60 28.41 22.57
CA PRO A 5 -35.80 28.81 21.81
C PRO A 5 -36.39 30.17 22.17
N GLU A 6 -36.15 30.69 23.37
CA GLU A 6 -36.73 31.96 23.84
C GLU A 6 -36.06 33.20 23.24
N GLN A 7 -34.82 33.10 22.74
CA GLN A 7 -34.16 34.21 22.04
C GLN A 7 -34.71 34.45 20.63
N ARG A 8 -35.28 33.43 19.95
CA ARG A 8 -35.88 33.58 18.62
C ARG A 8 -37.14 34.45 18.61
N SER A 9 -37.88 34.50 19.72
CA SER A 9 -39.12 35.29 19.84
C SER A 9 -38.82 36.78 19.98
N ALA A 10 -37.77 37.11 20.75
CA ALA A 10 -37.34 38.49 20.98
C ALA A 10 -36.67 39.09 19.72
N ASP A 11 -35.83 38.32 19.02
CA ASP A 11 -35.18 38.76 17.78
C ASP A 11 -36.17 38.88 16.61
N ARG A 12 -37.21 38.01 16.53
CA ARG A 12 -38.32 38.17 15.58
C ARG A 12 -39.17 39.41 15.85
N LEU A 13 -39.40 39.75 17.12
CA LEU A 13 -40.12 40.97 17.49
C LEU A 13 -39.28 42.21 17.16
N MET A 14 -37.99 42.18 17.44
CA MET A 14 -37.06 43.28 17.17
C MET A 14 -36.81 43.48 15.67
N ALA A 15 -36.80 42.42 14.85
CA ALA A 15 -36.71 42.50 13.40
C ALA A 15 -38.00 43.10 12.78
N VAL A 16 -39.18 42.69 13.26
CA VAL A 16 -40.47 43.27 12.84
C VAL A 16 -40.61 44.74 13.24
N VAL A 17 -40.07 45.12 14.40
CA VAL A 17 -40.04 46.51 14.89
C VAL A 17 -38.97 47.35 14.19
N ALA A 18 -37.84 46.76 13.79
CA ALA A 18 -36.77 47.43 13.04
C ALA A 18 -37.17 47.69 11.57
N ASP A 19 -37.84 46.74 10.91
CA ASP A 19 -38.31 46.91 9.52
C ASP A 19 -39.51 47.87 9.39
N THR A 20 -40.34 48.00 10.44
CA THR A 20 -41.44 49.00 10.47
C THR A 20 -40.98 50.44 10.64
N LEU A 21 -39.68 50.67 10.85
CA LEU A 21 -39.05 51.99 11.00
C LEU A 21 -38.28 52.45 9.74
N SER A 22 -38.70 52.05 8.54
CA SER A 22 -38.38 52.82 7.33
C SER A 22 -39.00 54.23 7.44
N PRO A 23 -38.25 55.34 7.29
CA PRO A 23 -38.77 56.66 7.64
C PRO A 23 -39.88 57.09 6.68
N PRO A 24 -41.13 57.27 7.14
CA PRO A 24 -42.16 57.94 6.35
C PRO A 24 -41.77 59.41 6.22
N ARG A 25 -41.88 59.97 5.00
CA ARG A 25 -41.61 61.40 4.72
C ARG A 25 -42.63 62.35 5.39
N THR A 26 -43.70 61.84 6.00
CA THR A 26 -44.77 62.64 6.63
C THR A 26 -45.06 62.18 8.07
N LEU A 27 -45.41 63.15 8.93
CA LEU A 27 -45.77 62.92 10.34
C LEU A 27 -46.97 61.95 10.49
N LEU A 28 -47.92 62.00 9.54
CA LEU A 28 -49.10 61.10 9.48
C LEU A 28 -48.70 59.63 9.25
N GLY A 29 -47.69 59.37 8.43
CA GLY A 29 -47.16 58.02 8.21
C GLY A 29 -46.49 57.45 9.46
N ARG A 30 -45.80 58.29 10.24
CA ARG A 30 -45.17 57.89 11.51
C ARG A 30 -46.21 57.54 12.59
N ILE A 31 -47.27 58.33 12.69
CA ILE A 31 -48.39 58.08 13.62
C ILE A 31 -49.15 56.79 13.26
N THR A 32 -49.33 56.53 11.97
CA THR A 32 -50.01 55.33 11.47
C THR A 32 -49.19 54.06 11.75
N SER A 33 -47.86 54.12 11.61
CA SER A 33 -46.97 53.00 11.94
C SER A 33 -47.02 52.65 13.44
N VAL A 34 -47.00 53.67 14.32
CA VAL A 34 -47.16 53.49 15.78
C VAL A 34 -48.51 52.87 16.15
N CYS A 35 -49.59 53.26 15.46
CA CYS A 35 -50.92 52.66 15.68
C CYS A 35 -51.01 51.21 15.18
N ASN A 36 -50.29 50.86 14.12
CA ASN A 36 -50.29 49.51 13.54
C ASN A 36 -49.49 48.49 14.39
N VAL A 37 -48.50 48.95 15.17
CA VAL A 37 -47.82 48.15 16.20
C VAL A 37 -48.77 47.79 17.35
N MET A 38 -49.80 48.60 17.63
CA MET A 38 -50.77 48.32 18.69
C MET A 38 -51.82 47.24 18.31
N THR A 39 -51.91 46.86 17.03
CA THR A 39 -52.90 45.91 16.50
C THR A 39 -52.32 44.53 16.16
N THR A 40 -51.06 44.23 16.54
CA THR A 40 -50.40 42.95 16.25
C THR A 40 -50.75 41.88 17.31
N PRO A 41 -51.09 40.63 16.92
CA PRO A 41 -51.24 39.53 17.87
C PRO A 41 -49.92 39.28 18.62
N GLY A 42 -49.92 39.44 19.95
CA GLY A 42 -48.73 39.35 20.82
C GLY A 42 -48.44 40.63 21.63
N ALA A 43 -49.10 41.75 21.33
CA ALA A 43 -48.99 43.00 22.08
C ALA A 43 -49.86 43.04 23.37
N SER A 44 -50.18 41.87 23.96
CA SER A 44 -51.09 41.76 25.12
C SER A 44 -50.60 42.55 26.33
N LYS A 45 -49.28 42.64 26.53
CA LYS A 45 -48.65 43.42 27.60
C LYS A 45 -48.79 44.94 27.37
N LEU A 46 -48.68 45.39 26.11
CA LEU A 46 -48.81 46.81 25.75
C LEU A 46 -50.29 47.27 25.77
N GLN A 47 -51.21 46.40 25.35
CA GLN A 47 -52.66 46.61 25.45
C GLN A 47 -53.14 46.58 26.92
N GLY A 48 -52.51 45.76 27.76
CA GLY A 48 -52.70 45.75 29.22
C GLY A 48 -52.31 47.08 29.85
N ASP A 49 -51.10 47.58 29.58
CA ASP A 49 -50.60 48.85 30.13
C ASP A 49 -51.43 50.09 29.72
N ILE A 50 -52.10 50.06 28.55
CA ILE A 50 -52.91 51.20 28.05
C ILE A 50 -54.30 51.23 28.71
N ARG A 51 -54.75 50.10 29.28
CA ARG A 51 -56.01 50.03 30.04
C ARG A 51 -55.95 50.85 31.33
N ASP A 52 -54.75 51.20 31.79
CA ASP A 52 -54.48 51.88 33.06
C ASP A 52 -54.23 53.41 32.94
N GLY A 53 -54.28 53.99 31.73
CA GLY A 53 -54.20 55.45 31.52
C GLY A 53 -53.07 55.92 30.59
N ILE A 54 -53.07 57.23 30.32
CA ILE A 54 -52.33 57.94 29.26
C ILE A 54 -50.85 57.50 29.13
N LYS A 55 -50.43 57.08 27.93
CA LYS A 55 -49.02 56.91 27.57
C LYS A 55 -48.53 58.08 26.70
N ASP A 56 -47.48 58.76 27.17
CA ASP A 56 -46.76 59.82 26.47
C ASP A 56 -45.57 59.22 25.70
N ILE A 57 -45.55 59.35 24.38
CA ILE A 57 -44.43 58.90 23.53
C ILE A 57 -43.76 60.13 22.90
N ARG A 58 -42.46 60.33 23.15
CA ARG A 58 -41.67 61.40 22.53
C ARG A 58 -41.01 60.91 21.23
N LEU A 59 -41.32 61.58 20.13
CA LEU A 59 -40.74 61.34 18.80
C LEU A 59 -40.24 62.66 18.23
N GLY A 60 -38.95 62.96 18.41
CA GLY A 60 -38.36 64.25 18.04
C GLY A 60 -39.00 65.42 18.79
N GLN A 61 -39.46 66.45 18.08
CA GLN A 61 -40.13 67.63 18.65
C GLN A 61 -41.63 67.43 18.96
N HIS A 62 -42.15 66.21 18.77
CA HIS A 62 -43.57 65.90 18.91
C HIS A 62 -43.82 65.01 20.13
N LEU A 63 -44.83 65.38 20.92
CA LEU A 63 -45.37 64.58 22.02
C LEU A 63 -46.64 63.89 21.52
N ILE A 64 -46.66 62.55 21.53
CA ILE A 64 -47.81 61.74 21.13
C ILE A 64 -48.52 61.24 22.39
N GLN A 65 -49.76 61.65 22.58
CA GLN A 65 -50.63 61.28 23.68
C GLN A 65 -51.70 60.31 23.21
N ILE A 66 -51.69 59.09 23.74
CA ILE A 66 -52.70 58.08 23.43
C ILE A 66 -53.70 58.01 24.59
N ARG A 67 -54.98 58.28 24.32
CA ARG A 67 -56.07 58.21 25.31
C ARG A 67 -57.10 57.18 24.90
N SER A 68 -57.52 56.36 25.87
CA SER A 68 -58.69 55.50 25.75
C SER A 68 -59.96 56.37 25.74
N LEU A 69 -60.87 56.11 24.79
CA LEU A 69 -62.17 56.77 24.72
C LEU A 69 -63.25 55.91 25.43
N PRO A 70 -64.42 56.47 25.79
CA PRO A 70 -65.41 55.80 26.65
C PRO A 70 -66.00 54.48 26.12
N ARG A 71 -65.74 54.13 24.85
CA ARG A 71 -66.15 52.84 24.26
C ARG A 71 -64.94 51.90 24.17
N PRO A 72 -65.05 50.64 24.63
CA PRO A 72 -63.98 49.64 24.47
C PRO A 72 -63.50 49.59 23.01
N GLY A 73 -62.19 49.70 22.77
CA GLY A 73 -61.60 49.65 21.42
C GLY A 73 -61.46 51.00 20.68
N ASN A 74 -61.98 52.11 21.23
CA ASN A 74 -61.75 53.44 20.68
C ASN A 74 -60.56 54.13 21.36
N TYR A 75 -59.63 54.65 20.55
CA TYR A 75 -58.50 55.43 21.03
C TYR A 75 -58.42 56.77 20.28
N SER A 76 -58.04 57.82 21.01
CA SER A 76 -57.65 59.09 20.41
C SER A 76 -56.14 59.24 20.54
N VAL A 77 -55.51 59.62 19.43
CA VAL A 77 -54.08 59.94 19.37
C VAL A 77 -53.98 61.44 19.15
N GLU A 78 -53.52 62.15 20.16
CA GLU A 78 -53.30 63.59 20.14
C GLU A 78 -51.81 63.83 19.91
N VAL A 79 -51.45 64.53 18.82
CA VAL A 79 -50.06 64.89 18.56
C VAL A 79 -49.85 66.36 18.85
N ARG A 80 -49.04 66.64 19.87
CA ARG A 80 -48.71 67.98 20.33
C ARG A 80 -47.35 68.39 19.82
N LYS A 81 -47.28 69.56 19.19
CA LYS A 81 -46.04 70.30 18.90
C LYS A 81 -46.09 71.61 19.70
N PRO A 82 -45.02 72.03 20.41
CA PRO A 82 -45.04 73.31 21.11
C PRO A 82 -45.31 74.46 20.11
N GLY A 83 -46.38 75.22 20.32
CA GLY A 83 -46.71 76.43 19.54
C GLY A 83 -47.63 76.26 18.32
N VAL A 84 -48.25 75.09 18.08
CA VAL A 84 -49.20 74.86 16.96
C VAL A 84 -50.46 74.16 17.47
N SER A 85 -51.63 74.43 16.87
CA SER A 85 -52.91 73.78 17.21
C SER A 85 -52.81 72.25 17.16
N ASN A 86 -53.28 71.57 18.21
CA ASN A 86 -53.25 70.12 18.34
C ASN A 86 -54.07 69.44 17.24
N THR A 87 -53.51 68.43 16.58
CA THR A 87 -54.26 67.57 15.67
C THR A 87 -54.67 66.30 16.40
N VAL A 88 -55.99 66.09 16.54
CA VAL A 88 -56.57 64.91 17.19
C VAL A 88 -56.99 63.91 16.12
N TYR A 89 -56.42 62.71 16.17
CA TYR A 89 -56.83 61.60 15.31
C TYR A 89 -57.63 60.59 16.13
N SER A 90 -58.89 60.36 15.76
CA SER A 90 -59.71 59.28 16.33
C SER A 90 -59.71 58.08 15.37
N LYS A 91 -59.25 56.91 15.83
CA LYS A 91 -59.30 55.66 15.05
C LYS A 91 -60.07 54.61 15.84
N LYS A 92 -61.12 54.06 15.23
CA LYS A 92 -61.92 52.96 15.80
C LYS A 92 -61.25 51.64 15.46
N ILE A 93 -60.87 50.86 16.48
CA ILE A 93 -60.50 49.45 16.28
C ILE A 93 -61.82 48.68 16.26
N LEU A 94 -62.16 48.12 15.10
CA LEU A 94 -63.36 47.28 14.95
C LEU A 94 -63.11 45.99 15.74
N ASP A 95 -64.03 45.63 16.64
CA ASP A 95 -63.99 44.35 17.30
C ASP A 95 -64.44 43.21 16.36
N LYS A 96 -64.30 41.96 16.80
CA LYS A 96 -64.63 40.78 15.99
C LYS A 96 -66.11 40.73 15.58
N ALA A 97 -67.02 41.25 16.41
CA ALA A 97 -68.45 41.27 16.13
C ALA A 97 -68.78 42.30 15.05
N GLU A 98 -68.23 43.52 15.15
CA GLU A 98 -68.39 44.56 14.13
C GLU A 98 -67.74 44.18 12.81
N LEU A 99 -66.61 43.46 12.83
CA LEU A 99 -66.00 42.91 11.62
C LEU A 99 -66.89 41.87 10.94
N THR A 100 -67.59 41.05 11.73
CA THR A 100 -68.54 40.06 11.22
C THR A 100 -69.79 40.73 10.64
N ASP A 101 -70.34 41.74 11.32
CA ASP A 101 -71.47 42.50 10.81
C ASP A 101 -71.11 43.24 9.50
N ARG A 102 -69.93 43.84 9.46
CA ARG A 102 -69.41 44.54 8.28
C ARG A 102 -69.10 43.58 7.14
N ALA A 103 -68.64 42.36 7.44
CA ALA A 103 -68.48 41.28 6.47
C ALA A 103 -69.83 40.84 5.88
N VAL A 104 -70.84 40.63 6.71
CA VAL A 104 -72.21 40.29 6.28
C VAL A 104 -72.78 41.41 5.41
N GLU A 105 -72.57 42.67 5.79
CA GLU A 105 -72.99 43.83 5.02
C GLU A 105 -72.25 43.92 3.67
N LEU A 106 -70.92 43.73 3.65
CA LEU A 106 -70.14 43.68 2.42
C LEU A 106 -70.62 42.57 1.49
N ARG A 107 -70.78 41.35 2.01
CA ARG A 107 -71.29 40.19 1.24
C ARG A 107 -72.67 40.46 0.66
N LYS A 108 -73.57 41.10 1.42
CA LYS A 108 -74.90 41.54 0.93
C LYS A 108 -74.78 42.62 -0.16
N LYS A 109 -73.85 43.57 -0.01
CA LYS A 109 -73.61 44.63 -1.00
C LYS A 109 -73.03 44.06 -2.30
N ILE A 110 -72.11 43.11 -2.21
CA ILE A 110 -71.54 42.35 -3.33
C ILE A 110 -72.61 41.51 -4.03
N ALA A 111 -73.46 40.81 -3.28
CA ALA A 111 -74.53 39.98 -3.86
C ALA A 111 -75.62 40.79 -4.59
N LYS A 112 -75.79 42.07 -4.24
CA LYS A 112 -76.82 42.96 -4.83
C LYS A 112 -76.35 43.73 -6.06
N SER A 113 -75.04 43.79 -6.36
CA SER A 113 -74.53 44.53 -7.52
C SER A 113 -74.75 43.75 -8.83
N LYS A 114 -75.91 43.92 -9.46
CA LYS A 114 -76.09 43.65 -10.91
C LYS A 114 -75.68 44.88 -11.72
N PRO A 115 -75.15 44.72 -12.95
CA PRO A 115 -74.67 45.84 -13.75
C PRO A 115 -75.84 46.53 -14.44
N PHE A 116 -76.31 47.69 -13.95
CA PHE A 116 -77.09 48.63 -14.79
C PHE A 116 -77.03 50.09 -14.29
N HIS A 117 -77.16 50.97 -15.28
CA HIS A 117 -77.00 52.42 -15.30
C HIS A 117 -77.72 53.23 -14.20
N LYS A 118 -76.98 53.69 -13.17
CA LYS A 118 -76.93 55.09 -12.67
C LYS A 118 -76.10 55.14 -11.38
N PRO A 119 -75.18 56.11 -11.21
CA PRO A 119 -74.31 56.17 -10.03
C PRO A 119 -75.08 56.71 -8.81
N LEU A 120 -75.24 55.89 -7.79
CA LEU A 120 -75.56 56.34 -6.43
C LEU A 120 -74.25 56.64 -5.70
N ARG A 121 -74.04 57.89 -5.32
CA ARG A 121 -72.90 58.34 -4.50
C ARG A 121 -72.95 57.65 -3.13
N GLY A 122 -71.93 56.85 -2.83
CA GLY A 122 -71.67 56.26 -1.52
C GLY A 122 -70.25 55.68 -1.48
N GLU A 123 -69.61 55.74 -0.30
CA GLU A 123 -68.16 55.60 0.01
C GLU A 123 -67.43 54.31 -0.46
N PHE A 124 -68.09 53.42 -1.20
CA PHE A 124 -67.55 52.12 -1.59
C PHE A 124 -67.83 51.74 -3.04
N TYR A 125 -68.12 52.69 -3.94
CA TYR A 125 -68.39 52.39 -5.35
C TYR A 125 -67.44 53.12 -6.31
N ASP A 126 -66.96 52.44 -7.36
CA ASP A 126 -66.24 53.05 -8.47
C ASP A 126 -67.18 53.78 -9.44
N VAL A 127 -66.61 54.45 -10.45
CA VAL A 127 -67.37 55.19 -11.50
C VAL A 127 -68.33 54.29 -12.30
N ASN A 128 -68.20 52.98 -12.22
CA ASN A 128 -69.01 51.97 -12.90
C ASN A 128 -70.01 51.27 -11.96
N GLY A 129 -70.13 51.71 -10.70
CA GLY A 129 -71.04 51.14 -9.71
C GLY A 129 -70.58 49.80 -9.10
N ARG A 130 -69.30 49.44 -9.25
CA ARG A 130 -68.70 48.26 -8.60
C ARG A 130 -68.15 48.61 -7.23
N VAL A 131 -68.12 47.64 -6.31
CA VAL A 131 -67.55 47.86 -4.98
C VAL A 131 -66.04 48.17 -5.09
N ASN A 132 -65.60 49.30 -4.52
CA ASN A 132 -64.19 49.73 -4.46
C ASN A 132 -63.73 49.76 -3.00
N LEU A 133 -62.65 49.04 -2.70
CA LEU A 133 -62.08 48.86 -1.37
C LEU A 133 -60.61 49.27 -1.31
N GLN A 134 -60.18 50.17 -2.20
CA GLN A 134 -58.83 50.74 -2.17
C GLN A 134 -58.52 51.34 -0.78
N GLY A 135 -57.38 50.97 -0.20
CA GLY A 135 -56.93 51.44 1.13
C GLY A 135 -57.81 50.99 2.29
N ALA A 136 -58.77 50.08 2.07
CA ALA A 136 -59.70 49.65 3.11
C ALA A 136 -58.97 48.92 4.25
N CYS A 137 -59.31 49.25 5.51
CA CYS A 137 -58.75 48.61 6.69
C CYS A 137 -59.74 47.57 7.25
N LEU A 138 -59.55 46.31 6.89
CA LEU A 138 -60.46 45.19 7.16
C LEU A 138 -59.68 43.96 7.71
N PRO A 139 -58.97 44.09 8.83
CA PRO A 139 -58.25 42.96 9.42
C PRO A 139 -59.23 41.88 9.87
N SER A 140 -58.85 40.61 9.71
CA SER A 140 -59.63 39.44 10.14
C SER A 140 -61.05 39.35 9.59
N ILE A 141 -61.34 40.06 8.50
CA ILE A 141 -62.66 40.03 7.88
C ILE A 141 -62.95 38.65 7.27
N ASP A 142 -64.19 38.18 7.40
CA ASP A 142 -64.61 36.93 6.78
C ASP A 142 -65.30 37.18 5.43
N LEU A 143 -64.60 36.90 4.35
CA LEU A 143 -65.05 36.99 2.96
C LEU A 143 -64.97 35.64 2.22
N ALA A 144 -64.96 34.53 2.95
CA ALA A 144 -64.98 33.20 2.34
C ALA A 144 -66.11 33.05 1.31
N GLU A 145 -65.78 32.42 0.17
CA GLU A 145 -66.68 32.09 -0.94
C GLU A 145 -67.36 33.31 -1.59
N SER A 146 -66.85 34.52 -1.34
CA SER A 146 -67.42 35.75 -1.89
C SER A 146 -67.02 35.97 -3.36
N ASP A 147 -67.93 36.55 -4.16
CA ASP A 147 -67.64 36.97 -5.52
C ASP A 147 -67.00 38.37 -5.56
N LEU A 148 -65.67 38.42 -5.63
CA LEU A 148 -64.85 39.62 -5.61
C LEU A 148 -64.18 39.88 -6.97
N LYS A 149 -64.79 39.40 -8.06
CA LYS A 149 -64.21 39.50 -9.40
C LYS A 149 -63.97 40.96 -9.80
N GLY A 150 -62.73 41.27 -10.18
CA GLY A 150 -62.32 42.60 -10.65
C GLY A 150 -62.35 43.68 -9.58
N ILE A 151 -62.41 43.32 -8.29
CA ILE A 151 -62.46 44.30 -7.20
C ILE A 151 -61.15 45.07 -7.08
N ASN A 152 -61.24 46.35 -6.72
CA ASN A 152 -60.06 47.13 -6.35
C ASN A 152 -59.81 47.04 -4.83
N LEU A 153 -58.75 46.35 -4.46
CA LEU A 153 -58.21 46.16 -3.11
C LEU A 153 -56.78 46.73 -2.98
N GLN A 154 -56.40 47.63 -3.88
CA GLN A 154 -55.08 48.24 -3.85
C GLN A 154 -54.83 48.93 -2.49
N ASP A 155 -53.65 48.72 -1.91
CA ASP A 155 -53.25 49.25 -0.59
C ASP A 155 -54.17 48.83 0.58
N ALA A 156 -55.04 47.82 0.42
CA ALA A 156 -55.95 47.37 1.47
C ALA A 156 -55.21 46.63 2.60
N HIS A 157 -55.67 46.78 3.85
CA HIS A 157 -55.19 46.02 5.00
C HIS A 157 -56.15 44.87 5.32
N LEU A 158 -55.75 43.65 4.96
CA LEU A 158 -56.51 42.41 5.04
C LEU A 158 -55.80 41.34 5.90
N ARG A 159 -54.99 41.77 6.89
CA ARG A 159 -54.28 40.85 7.79
C ARG A 159 -55.22 39.85 8.44
N GLY A 160 -54.92 38.57 8.31
CA GLY A 160 -55.74 37.49 8.88
C GLY A 160 -57.13 37.34 8.26
N ALA A 161 -57.42 37.99 7.13
CA ALA A 161 -58.70 37.86 6.46
C ALA A 161 -58.96 36.43 6.00
N ASN A 162 -60.20 35.97 6.09
CA ASN A 162 -60.65 34.71 5.52
C ASN A 162 -61.21 34.97 4.12
N LEU A 163 -60.46 34.60 3.09
CA LEU A 163 -60.78 34.68 1.66
C LEU A 163 -60.91 33.27 1.05
N ARG A 164 -61.10 32.23 1.88
CA ARG A 164 -61.17 30.84 1.43
C ARG A 164 -62.22 30.68 0.32
N GLY A 165 -61.82 30.16 -0.83
CA GLY A 165 -62.70 29.92 -1.97
C GLY A 165 -63.27 31.18 -2.63
N ALA A 166 -62.78 32.38 -2.30
CA ALA A 166 -63.27 33.62 -2.90
C ALA A 166 -62.91 33.71 -4.40
N ASN A 167 -63.80 34.28 -5.21
CA ASN A 167 -63.53 34.58 -6.61
C ASN A 167 -62.89 35.96 -6.73
N LEU A 168 -61.58 36.02 -6.93
CA LEU A 168 -60.76 37.23 -7.04
C LEU A 168 -60.21 37.41 -8.46
N ILE A 169 -60.86 36.82 -9.47
CA ILE A 169 -60.41 36.89 -10.86
C ILE A 169 -60.28 38.36 -11.29
N GLY A 170 -59.10 38.77 -11.76
CA GLY A 170 -58.84 40.15 -12.20
C GLY A 170 -58.86 41.22 -11.11
N ALA A 171 -58.87 40.85 -9.82
CA ALA A 171 -58.82 41.80 -8.72
C ALA A 171 -57.47 42.55 -8.68
N ASP A 172 -57.48 43.83 -8.29
CA ASP A 172 -56.26 44.59 -7.99
C ASP A 172 -55.96 44.54 -6.50
N LEU A 173 -55.00 43.71 -6.11
CA LEU A 173 -54.48 43.55 -4.75
C LEU A 173 -53.08 44.19 -4.61
N SER A 174 -52.70 45.08 -5.53
CA SER A 174 -51.35 45.66 -5.52
C SER A 174 -51.08 46.39 -4.20
N ARG A 175 -49.93 46.08 -3.59
CA ARG A 175 -49.51 46.59 -2.26
C ARG A 175 -50.48 46.31 -1.11
N ALA A 176 -51.42 45.38 -1.27
CA ALA A 176 -52.28 44.96 -0.17
C ALA A 176 -51.49 44.20 0.91
N ASP A 177 -51.90 44.35 2.17
CA ASP A 177 -51.34 43.66 3.33
C ASP A 177 -52.24 42.48 3.71
N LEU A 178 -51.85 41.28 3.31
CA LEU A 178 -52.54 40.00 3.47
C LEU A 178 -51.80 39.06 4.44
N ILE A 179 -51.00 39.60 5.37
CA ILE A 179 -50.25 38.78 6.32
C ILE A 179 -51.20 37.84 7.06
N SER A 180 -50.89 36.55 7.08
CA SER A 180 -51.69 35.50 7.73
C SER A 180 -53.12 35.33 7.22
N ALA A 181 -53.46 35.87 6.04
CA ALA A 181 -54.77 35.65 5.43
C ALA A 181 -54.96 34.20 4.95
N ASP A 182 -56.18 33.67 4.98
CA ASP A 182 -56.53 32.38 4.41
C ASP A 182 -57.17 32.57 3.03
N LEU A 183 -56.42 32.34 1.96
CA LEU A 183 -56.88 32.36 0.59
C LEU A 183 -57.12 30.95 0.03
N SER A 184 -57.12 29.90 0.86
CA SER A 184 -57.16 28.52 0.35
C SER A 184 -58.32 28.28 -0.61
N GLY A 185 -58.02 27.69 -1.77
CA GLY A 185 -58.98 27.44 -2.85
C GLY A 185 -59.53 28.68 -3.58
N ALA A 186 -59.06 29.89 -3.29
CA ALA A 186 -59.49 31.10 -3.99
C ALA A 186 -59.06 31.12 -5.47
N ASP A 187 -59.79 31.86 -6.29
CA ASP A 187 -59.50 32.02 -7.72
C ASP A 187 -58.94 33.41 -8.00
N LEU A 188 -57.62 33.52 -8.16
CA LEU A 188 -56.87 34.76 -8.39
C LEU A 188 -56.41 34.91 -9.85
N ARG A 189 -57.02 34.20 -10.80
CA ARG A 189 -56.60 34.27 -12.21
C ARG A 189 -56.65 35.70 -12.74
N GLY A 190 -55.55 36.15 -13.35
CA GLY A 190 -55.42 37.50 -13.90
C GLY A 190 -55.41 38.64 -12.88
N SER A 191 -55.29 38.36 -11.58
CA SER A 191 -55.23 39.40 -10.54
C SER A 191 -53.86 40.10 -10.50
N ASN A 192 -53.83 41.34 -10.01
CA ASN A 192 -52.61 42.10 -9.79
C ASN A 192 -52.21 42.04 -8.31
N LEU A 193 -51.16 41.30 -7.98
CA LEU A 193 -50.62 41.17 -6.61
C LEU A 193 -49.31 41.92 -6.44
N LYS A 194 -48.93 42.77 -7.39
CA LYS A 194 -47.64 43.44 -7.41
C LYS A 194 -47.37 44.18 -6.09
N GLY A 195 -46.29 43.81 -5.41
CA GLY A 195 -45.88 44.42 -4.13
C GLY A 195 -46.77 44.05 -2.94
N ALA A 196 -47.70 43.11 -3.06
CA ALA A 196 -48.52 42.67 -1.94
C ALA A 196 -47.69 41.90 -0.89
N ASN A 197 -48.11 41.96 0.36
CA ASN A 197 -47.50 41.21 1.45
C ASN A 197 -48.40 40.05 1.87
N LEU A 198 -48.02 38.83 1.48
CA LEU A 198 -48.71 37.58 1.76
C LEU A 198 -47.94 36.71 2.76
N ASN A 199 -47.09 37.33 3.60
CA ASN A 199 -46.29 36.57 4.56
C ASN A 199 -47.19 35.73 5.49
N SER A 200 -46.84 34.46 5.66
CA SER A 200 -47.60 33.49 6.47
C SER A 200 -49.06 33.27 6.04
N ALA A 201 -49.46 33.67 4.83
CA ALA A 201 -50.78 33.40 4.30
C ALA A 201 -50.94 31.93 3.88
N ASN A 202 -52.17 31.44 3.83
CA ASN A 202 -52.51 30.14 3.27
C ASN A 202 -53.04 30.32 1.83
N LEU A 203 -52.30 29.85 0.83
CA LEU A 203 -52.67 29.86 -0.59
C LEU A 203 -52.82 28.43 -1.15
N ASP A 204 -53.05 27.44 -0.30
CA ASP A 204 -53.24 26.05 -0.74
C ASP A 204 -54.40 25.94 -1.73
N GLY A 205 -54.14 25.35 -2.90
CA GLY A 205 -55.15 25.15 -3.95
C GLY A 205 -55.61 26.43 -4.67
N VAL A 206 -54.96 27.57 -4.46
CA VAL A 206 -55.28 28.82 -5.17
C VAL A 206 -55.01 28.71 -6.66
N LYS A 207 -55.88 29.30 -7.49
CA LYS A 207 -55.66 29.42 -8.94
C LYS A 207 -55.01 30.76 -9.29
N LEU A 208 -53.72 30.76 -9.67
CA LEU A 208 -52.94 31.97 -9.98
C LEU A 208 -52.69 32.22 -11.49
N GLY A 209 -53.34 31.48 -12.38
CA GLY A 209 -53.09 31.61 -13.82
C GLY A 209 -53.19 33.06 -14.33
N GLY A 210 -52.08 33.61 -14.82
CA GLY A 210 -51.98 34.98 -15.32
C GLY A 210 -51.94 36.09 -14.26
N ALA A 211 -51.80 35.76 -12.97
CA ALA A 211 -51.64 36.75 -11.91
C ALA A 211 -50.24 37.40 -11.91
N ASP A 212 -50.15 38.70 -11.61
CA ASP A 212 -48.88 39.42 -11.50
C ASP A 212 -48.36 39.39 -10.05
N LEU A 213 -47.37 38.55 -9.78
CA LEU A 213 -46.77 38.35 -8.45
C LEU A 213 -45.49 39.16 -8.25
N ARG A 214 -45.09 40.05 -9.18
CA ARG A 214 -43.79 40.72 -9.11
C ARG A 214 -43.66 41.57 -7.83
N GLY A 215 -42.57 41.36 -7.10
CA GLY A 215 -42.31 42.06 -5.83
C GLY A 215 -43.24 41.67 -4.68
N THR A 216 -44.01 40.59 -4.81
CA THR A 216 -44.81 40.04 -3.70
C THR A 216 -43.89 39.39 -2.66
N SER A 217 -44.22 39.53 -1.39
CA SER A 217 -43.56 38.81 -0.29
C SER A 217 -44.44 37.63 0.13
N LEU A 218 -43.93 36.41 0.05
CA LEU A 218 -44.64 35.15 0.36
C LEU A 218 -43.96 34.39 1.50
N CYS A 219 -43.15 35.06 2.31
CA CYS A 219 -42.33 34.45 3.34
C CYS A 219 -43.18 33.58 4.28
N TYR A 220 -42.79 32.33 4.50
CA TYR A 220 -43.50 31.38 5.37
C TYR A 220 -44.97 31.11 5.00
N SER A 221 -45.41 31.46 3.80
CA SER A 221 -46.74 31.13 3.30
C SER A 221 -46.84 29.66 2.89
N SER A 222 -48.08 29.14 2.81
CA SER A 222 -48.34 27.79 2.28
C SER A 222 -48.89 27.88 0.86
N LEU A 223 -48.25 27.21 -0.09
CA LEU A 223 -48.68 27.06 -1.48
C LEU A 223 -48.64 25.58 -1.88
N ARG A 224 -49.10 24.69 -1.00
CA ARG A 224 -48.96 23.25 -1.20
C ARG A 224 -49.74 22.78 -2.43
N GLY A 225 -49.09 22.01 -3.30
CA GLY A 225 -49.73 21.44 -4.49
C GLY A 225 -50.22 22.46 -5.52
N ILE A 226 -49.79 23.73 -5.42
CA ILE A 226 -50.27 24.79 -6.31
C ILE A 226 -49.78 24.58 -7.75
N ASN A 227 -50.54 25.06 -8.73
CA ASN A 227 -50.08 25.13 -10.12
C ASN A 227 -49.55 26.52 -10.47
N LEU A 228 -48.22 26.62 -10.57
CA LEU A 228 -47.43 27.80 -10.95
C LEU A 228 -46.64 27.57 -12.25
N SER A 229 -47.08 26.63 -13.10
CA SER A 229 -46.39 26.33 -14.36
C SER A 229 -46.27 27.56 -15.25
N GLY A 230 -45.06 27.88 -15.70
CA GLY A 230 -44.78 29.01 -16.59
C GLY A 230 -44.94 30.40 -15.97
N VAL A 231 -45.15 30.51 -14.66
CA VAL A 231 -45.31 31.80 -13.97
C VAL A 231 -43.95 32.50 -13.82
N ASP A 232 -43.96 33.84 -13.94
CA ASP A 232 -42.81 34.68 -13.63
C ASP A 232 -42.77 35.04 -12.14
N LEU A 233 -41.86 34.39 -11.43
CA LEU A 233 -41.54 34.54 -10.02
C LEU A 233 -40.14 35.15 -9.82
N SER A 234 -39.59 35.81 -10.84
CA SER A 234 -38.25 36.39 -10.77
C SER A 234 -38.14 37.45 -9.67
N GLY A 235 -37.10 37.35 -8.85
CA GLY A 235 -36.84 38.25 -7.72
C GLY A 235 -37.88 38.23 -6.59
N VAL A 236 -38.81 37.27 -6.58
CA VAL A 236 -39.82 37.15 -5.52
C VAL A 236 -39.17 36.61 -4.24
N ASN A 237 -39.61 37.12 -3.08
CA ASN A 237 -39.19 36.58 -1.79
C ASN A 237 -40.13 35.43 -1.38
N LEU A 238 -39.62 34.21 -1.53
CA LEU A 238 -40.21 32.91 -1.21
C LEU A 238 -39.50 32.24 -0.01
N SER A 239 -38.80 33.01 0.83
CA SER A 239 -38.05 32.44 1.96
C SER A 239 -38.97 31.69 2.93
N GLY A 240 -38.60 30.46 3.28
CA GLY A 240 -39.35 29.59 4.18
C GLY A 240 -40.74 29.15 3.68
N VAL A 241 -41.05 29.36 2.40
CA VAL A 241 -42.35 29.01 1.82
C VAL A 241 -42.56 27.49 1.76
N ASN A 242 -43.80 27.01 1.89
CA ASN A 242 -44.15 25.62 1.61
C ASN A 242 -44.72 25.48 0.19
N LEU A 243 -43.89 24.97 -0.71
CA LEU A 243 -44.20 24.62 -2.11
C LEU A 243 -44.21 23.09 -2.32
N SER A 244 -44.39 22.29 -1.26
CA SER A 244 -44.39 20.83 -1.38
C SER A 244 -45.45 20.37 -2.39
N GLY A 245 -45.04 19.50 -3.32
CA GLY A 245 -45.88 19.00 -4.40
C GLY A 245 -46.35 20.04 -5.44
N ALA A 246 -45.85 21.28 -5.41
CA ALA A 246 -46.24 22.31 -6.36
C ALA A 246 -45.78 22.00 -7.80
N ASN A 247 -46.54 22.44 -8.80
CA ASN A 247 -46.15 22.40 -10.20
C ASN A 247 -45.57 23.75 -10.63
N LEU A 248 -44.24 23.83 -10.75
CA LEU A 248 -43.45 25.00 -11.17
C LEU A 248 -42.79 24.76 -12.55
N SER A 249 -43.31 23.82 -13.35
CA SER A 249 -42.70 23.46 -14.63
C SER A 249 -42.59 24.68 -15.55
N GLY A 250 -41.39 24.95 -16.06
CA GLY A 250 -41.10 26.10 -16.93
C GLY A 250 -41.25 27.48 -16.26
N ALA A 251 -41.40 27.56 -14.94
CA ALA A 251 -41.47 28.83 -14.23
C ALA A 251 -40.14 29.59 -14.27
N ASN A 252 -40.19 30.93 -14.22
CA ASN A 252 -39.02 31.77 -14.07
C ASN A 252 -38.84 32.18 -12.61
N LEU A 253 -37.88 31.59 -11.91
CA LEU A 253 -37.48 31.86 -10.52
C LEU A 253 -36.11 32.57 -10.47
N SER A 254 -35.67 33.18 -11.56
CA SER A 254 -34.35 33.83 -11.62
C SER A 254 -34.22 34.90 -10.52
N GLY A 255 -33.17 34.80 -9.70
CA GLY A 255 -32.91 35.71 -8.59
C GLY A 255 -33.93 35.68 -7.44
N ALA A 256 -34.82 34.67 -7.38
CA ALA A 256 -35.76 34.52 -6.27
C ALA A 256 -35.03 34.09 -4.99
N ASP A 257 -35.52 34.56 -3.83
CA ASP A 257 -35.06 34.11 -2.52
C ASP A 257 -35.96 32.95 -2.05
N LEU A 258 -35.42 31.74 -2.03
CA LEU A 258 -36.04 30.48 -1.60
C LEU A 258 -35.33 29.92 -0.36
N HIS A 259 -34.63 30.76 0.41
CA HIS A 259 -33.90 30.31 1.59
C HIS A 259 -34.82 29.53 2.55
N GLY A 260 -34.47 28.27 2.84
CA GLY A 260 -35.23 27.39 3.72
C GLY A 260 -36.63 27.02 3.24
N ALA A 261 -36.94 27.16 1.94
CA ALA A 261 -38.23 26.75 1.37
C ALA A 261 -38.37 25.22 1.34
N ASP A 262 -39.61 24.72 1.53
CA ASP A 262 -39.97 23.32 1.31
C ASP A 262 -40.50 23.13 -0.11
N LEU A 263 -39.73 22.44 -0.95
CA LEU A 263 -40.01 22.07 -2.34
C LEU A 263 -40.13 20.55 -2.49
N CYS A 264 -40.36 19.79 -1.40
CA CYS A 264 -40.40 18.34 -1.45
C CYS A 264 -41.44 17.84 -2.47
N GLY A 265 -41.00 17.00 -3.41
CA GLY A 265 -41.85 16.46 -4.48
C GLY A 265 -42.39 17.48 -5.50
N ALA A 266 -41.91 18.72 -5.50
CA ALA A 266 -42.33 19.73 -6.47
C ALA A 266 -41.82 19.43 -7.89
N ASN A 267 -42.56 19.84 -8.92
CA ASN A 267 -42.16 19.72 -10.32
C ASN A 267 -41.61 21.05 -10.85
N LEU A 268 -40.29 21.18 -10.94
CA LEU A 268 -39.57 22.32 -11.53
C LEU A 268 -38.95 21.98 -12.90
N CYS A 269 -39.49 21.00 -13.62
CA CYS A 269 -38.96 20.60 -14.93
C CYS A 269 -38.85 21.80 -15.88
N GLY A 270 -37.66 22.03 -16.43
CA GLY A 270 -37.37 23.14 -17.35
C GLY A 270 -37.48 24.55 -16.75
N ALA A 271 -37.59 24.69 -15.42
CA ALA A 271 -37.64 26.01 -14.78
C ALA A 271 -36.29 26.74 -14.85
N SER A 272 -36.31 28.07 -14.73
CA SER A 272 -35.11 28.90 -14.63
C SER A 272 -34.92 29.38 -13.19
N LEU A 273 -33.88 28.90 -12.50
CA LEU A 273 -33.49 29.29 -11.13
C LEU A 273 -32.13 30.00 -11.12
N ARG A 274 -31.75 30.65 -12.23
CA ARG A 274 -30.45 31.30 -12.35
C ARG A 274 -30.28 32.37 -11.27
N ASN A 275 -29.17 32.34 -10.54
CA ASN A 275 -28.88 33.24 -9.41
C ASN A 275 -29.90 33.19 -8.24
N ALA A 276 -30.75 32.17 -8.14
CA ALA A 276 -31.68 32.04 -7.02
C ALA A 276 -30.94 31.63 -5.74
N ASP A 277 -31.49 31.97 -4.57
CA ASP A 277 -30.99 31.52 -3.28
C ASP A 277 -31.85 30.39 -2.70
N LEU A 278 -31.37 29.15 -2.78
CA LEU A 278 -31.96 27.95 -2.21
C LEU A 278 -31.17 27.43 -0.99
N HIS A 279 -30.42 28.29 -0.30
CA HIS A 279 -29.69 27.91 0.90
C HIS A 279 -30.64 27.22 1.91
N LYS A 280 -30.31 25.99 2.32
CA LYS A 280 -31.08 25.15 3.26
C LYS A 280 -32.51 24.81 2.80
N ALA A 281 -32.82 24.94 1.52
CA ALA A 281 -34.11 24.49 0.99
C ALA A 281 -34.23 22.95 1.02
N GLU A 282 -35.45 22.45 1.16
CA GLU A 282 -35.78 21.02 1.13
C GLU A 282 -36.33 20.65 -0.25
N LEU A 283 -35.54 19.98 -1.09
CA LEU A 283 -35.89 19.58 -2.46
C LEU A 283 -36.02 18.06 -2.62
N GLY A 284 -36.22 17.33 -1.53
CA GLY A 284 -36.31 15.88 -1.52
C GLY A 284 -37.34 15.37 -2.54
N ASN A 285 -36.90 14.46 -3.43
CA ASN A 285 -37.71 13.90 -4.52
C ASN A 285 -38.32 14.91 -5.52
N ALA A 286 -37.88 16.17 -5.54
CA ALA A 286 -38.33 17.15 -6.52
C ALA A 286 -37.85 16.80 -7.95
N ASN A 287 -38.58 17.26 -8.96
CA ASN A 287 -38.20 17.10 -10.36
C ASN A 287 -37.65 18.40 -10.96
N LEU A 288 -36.33 18.49 -11.11
CA LEU A 288 -35.63 19.62 -11.73
C LEU A 288 -35.06 19.28 -13.11
N SER A 289 -35.48 18.19 -13.76
CA SER A 289 -34.89 17.78 -15.04
C SER A 289 -34.91 18.91 -16.08
N GLY A 290 -33.76 19.17 -16.71
CA GLY A 290 -33.60 20.23 -17.72
C GLY A 290 -33.71 21.67 -17.20
N ALA A 291 -33.79 21.89 -15.88
CA ALA A 291 -33.81 23.23 -15.30
C ALA A 291 -32.44 23.94 -15.41
N ASN A 292 -32.48 25.27 -15.44
CA ASN A 292 -31.29 26.11 -15.39
C ASN A 292 -31.05 26.59 -13.95
N LEU A 293 -30.02 26.02 -13.31
CA LEU A 293 -29.54 26.34 -11.97
C LEU A 293 -28.13 26.97 -12.00
N SER A 294 -27.76 27.65 -13.09
CA SER A 294 -26.47 28.33 -13.16
C SER A 294 -26.36 29.42 -12.10
N ASP A 295 -25.20 29.49 -11.44
CA ASP A 295 -24.87 30.44 -10.37
C ASP A 295 -25.85 30.40 -9.16
N VAL A 296 -26.57 29.29 -8.96
CA VAL A 296 -27.52 29.14 -7.84
C VAL A 296 -26.79 28.90 -6.51
N ASN A 297 -27.36 29.38 -5.40
CA ASN A 297 -26.91 29.01 -4.06
C ASN A 297 -27.76 27.85 -3.50
N LEU A 298 -27.19 26.65 -3.41
CA LEU A 298 -27.79 25.43 -2.85
C LEU A 298 -27.07 24.98 -1.57
N ARG A 299 -26.32 25.87 -0.91
CA ARG A 299 -25.54 25.51 0.27
C ARG A 299 -26.42 24.87 1.35
N GLY A 300 -26.03 23.69 1.82
CA GLY A 300 -26.74 22.94 2.86
C GLY A 300 -28.18 22.52 2.51
N ALA A 301 -28.56 22.54 1.22
CA ALA A 301 -29.88 22.08 0.78
C ALA A 301 -30.01 20.55 0.83
N ASP A 302 -31.23 20.06 1.03
CA ASP A 302 -31.57 18.63 0.94
C ASP A 302 -32.05 18.32 -0.49
N LEU A 303 -31.23 17.61 -1.25
CA LEU A 303 -31.47 17.20 -2.64
C LEU A 303 -31.61 15.66 -2.75
N ARG A 304 -31.97 14.97 -1.66
CA ARG A 304 -32.05 13.51 -1.67
C ARG A 304 -33.12 13.01 -2.62
N GLY A 305 -32.74 12.08 -3.50
CA GLY A 305 -33.62 11.49 -4.52
C GLY A 305 -34.12 12.46 -5.61
N THR A 306 -33.63 13.70 -5.63
CA THR A 306 -34.04 14.72 -6.60
C THR A 306 -33.65 14.32 -8.02
N ASN A 307 -34.51 14.61 -9.00
CA ASN A 307 -34.22 14.43 -10.42
C ASN A 307 -33.58 15.69 -11.01
N LEU A 308 -32.27 15.65 -11.22
CA LEU A 308 -31.43 16.71 -11.79
C LEU A 308 -30.88 16.33 -13.18
N MET A 309 -31.51 15.38 -13.88
CA MET A 309 -31.03 14.95 -15.20
C MET A 309 -30.97 16.11 -16.19
N ASN A 310 -29.86 16.23 -16.94
CA ASN A 310 -29.61 17.28 -17.92
C ASN A 310 -29.79 18.71 -17.39
N THR A 311 -29.57 18.94 -16.09
CA THR A 311 -29.62 20.28 -15.50
C THR A 311 -28.34 21.06 -15.76
N ASP A 312 -28.47 22.39 -15.85
CA ASP A 312 -27.32 23.30 -15.86
C ASP A 312 -27.04 23.79 -14.44
N LEU A 313 -26.01 23.24 -13.80
CA LEU A 313 -25.53 23.58 -12.45
C LEU A 313 -24.19 24.33 -12.50
N ARG A 314 -23.86 24.96 -13.63
CA ARG A 314 -22.58 25.67 -13.79
C ARG A 314 -22.40 26.71 -12.69
N LYS A 315 -21.25 26.67 -12.02
CA LYS A 315 -20.87 27.57 -10.93
C LYS A 315 -21.84 27.60 -9.73
N ALA A 316 -22.71 26.60 -9.61
CA ALA A 316 -23.59 26.48 -8.45
C ALA A 316 -22.78 26.26 -7.16
N ASP A 317 -23.25 26.84 -6.06
CA ASP A 317 -22.72 26.58 -4.71
C ASP A 317 -23.53 25.48 -4.02
N LEU A 318 -22.99 24.26 -3.99
CA LEU A 318 -23.60 23.06 -3.41
C LEU A 318 -22.85 22.61 -2.14
N ARG A 319 -22.11 23.52 -1.49
CA ARG A 319 -21.36 23.19 -0.27
C ARG A 319 -22.27 22.60 0.79
N GLU A 320 -21.82 21.52 1.43
CA GLU A 320 -22.55 20.85 2.52
C GLU A 320 -23.96 20.32 2.13
N ALA A 321 -24.32 20.32 0.84
CA ALA A 321 -25.63 19.83 0.38
C ALA A 321 -25.71 18.29 0.46
N ASP A 322 -26.92 17.77 0.66
CA ASP A 322 -27.19 16.32 0.68
C ASP A 322 -27.81 15.89 -0.65
N LEU A 323 -27.00 15.34 -1.55
CA LEU A 323 -27.44 14.80 -2.85
C LEU A 323 -27.68 13.29 -2.80
N GLY A 324 -27.80 12.66 -1.63
CA GLY A 324 -27.95 11.20 -1.53
C GLY A 324 -28.95 10.60 -2.51
N SER A 325 -28.51 9.64 -3.33
CA SER A 325 -29.33 8.99 -4.38
C SER A 325 -29.94 9.92 -5.46
N ALA A 326 -29.47 11.17 -5.59
CA ALA A 326 -29.95 12.08 -6.63
C ALA A 326 -29.55 11.61 -8.05
N LYS A 327 -30.36 11.99 -9.04
CA LYS A 327 -30.17 11.65 -10.46
C LYS A 327 -29.58 12.83 -11.22
N LEU A 328 -28.27 12.84 -11.48
CA LEU A 328 -27.54 13.89 -12.19
C LEU A 328 -27.00 13.43 -13.56
N SER A 329 -27.58 12.40 -14.18
CA SER A 329 -27.12 11.91 -15.48
C SER A 329 -27.15 13.04 -16.52
N GLY A 330 -26.03 13.26 -17.20
CA GLY A 330 -25.88 14.32 -18.21
C GLY A 330 -25.92 15.76 -17.68
N ALA A 331 -25.91 15.98 -16.37
CA ALA A 331 -25.91 17.33 -15.79
C ALA A 331 -24.57 18.04 -16.03
N ASN A 332 -24.61 19.38 -16.12
CA ASN A 332 -23.44 20.22 -16.26
C ASN A 332 -23.09 20.89 -14.93
N LEU A 333 -22.10 20.37 -14.21
CA LEU A 333 -21.59 20.89 -12.95
C LEU A 333 -20.27 21.67 -13.11
N SER A 334 -19.93 22.11 -14.33
CA SER A 334 -18.64 22.75 -14.55
C SER A 334 -18.46 24.01 -13.68
N GLY A 335 -17.33 24.05 -12.96
CA GLY A 335 -16.99 25.11 -12.00
C GLY A 335 -17.87 25.16 -10.74
N ALA A 336 -18.76 24.19 -10.50
CA ALA A 336 -19.57 24.13 -9.29
C ALA A 336 -18.73 23.82 -8.04
N ASN A 337 -19.23 24.21 -6.86
CA ASN A 337 -18.60 23.91 -5.58
C ASN A 337 -19.42 22.87 -4.79
N LEU A 338 -18.94 21.64 -4.75
CA LEU A 338 -19.50 20.51 -4.00
C LEU A 338 -18.65 20.13 -2.78
N SER A 339 -17.83 21.06 -2.25
CA SER A 339 -17.00 20.72 -1.10
C SER A 339 -17.84 20.35 0.13
N ASN A 340 -17.47 19.26 0.80
CA ASN A 340 -18.21 18.64 1.92
C ASN A 340 -19.64 18.19 1.57
N ALA A 341 -20.01 18.06 0.29
CA ALA A 341 -21.32 17.57 -0.09
C ALA A 341 -21.43 16.05 0.08
N LYS A 342 -22.65 15.56 0.35
CA LYS A 342 -22.94 14.12 0.44
C LYS A 342 -23.50 13.63 -0.90
N LEU A 343 -22.81 12.72 -1.56
CA LEU A 343 -23.15 12.21 -2.89
C LEU A 343 -23.28 10.67 -2.92
N TRP A 344 -23.51 10.03 -1.78
CA TRP A 344 -23.64 8.57 -1.70
C TRP A 344 -24.74 8.05 -2.64
N GLY A 345 -24.41 7.04 -3.46
CA GLY A 345 -25.36 6.44 -4.41
C GLY A 345 -25.88 7.38 -5.53
N THR A 346 -25.28 8.56 -5.72
CA THR A 346 -25.69 9.48 -6.80
C THR A 346 -25.41 8.92 -8.19
N ASN A 347 -26.27 9.23 -9.16
CA ASN A 347 -26.04 8.92 -10.57
C ASN A 347 -25.51 10.16 -11.30
N LEU A 348 -24.19 10.23 -11.50
CA LEU A 348 -23.45 11.26 -12.24
C LEU A 348 -23.01 10.78 -13.64
N LYS A 349 -23.65 9.73 -14.18
CA LYS A 349 -23.28 9.15 -15.48
C LYS A 349 -23.27 10.20 -16.59
N GLY A 350 -22.14 10.33 -17.28
CA GLY A 350 -21.93 11.30 -18.37
C GLY A 350 -22.04 12.77 -17.96
N ALA A 351 -21.99 13.09 -16.66
CA ALA A 351 -22.01 14.46 -16.19
C ALA A 351 -20.69 15.20 -16.52
N ASN A 352 -20.78 16.51 -16.70
CA ASN A 352 -19.60 17.37 -16.82
C ASN A 352 -19.23 17.95 -15.45
N LEU A 353 -18.14 17.45 -14.84
CA LEU A 353 -17.57 17.96 -13.59
C LEU A 353 -16.25 18.72 -13.82
N GLU A 354 -16.07 19.32 -15.00
CA GLU A 354 -14.87 20.09 -15.30
C GLU A 354 -14.68 21.26 -14.33
N GLY A 355 -13.52 21.33 -13.67
CA GLY A 355 -13.18 22.39 -12.72
C GLY A 355 -14.05 22.41 -11.44
N THR A 356 -14.80 21.34 -11.18
CA THR A 356 -15.65 21.24 -9.99
C THR A 356 -14.79 21.04 -8.72
N ASP A 357 -15.15 21.73 -7.64
CA ASP A 357 -14.54 21.53 -6.32
C ASP A 357 -15.29 20.43 -5.56
N LEU A 358 -14.70 19.24 -5.45
CA LEU A 358 -15.26 18.08 -4.74
C LEU A 358 -14.53 17.81 -3.42
N ARG A 359 -13.75 18.76 -2.89
CA ARG A 359 -12.93 18.49 -1.70
C ARG A 359 -13.77 18.01 -0.52
N TRP A 360 -13.36 16.90 0.10
CA TRP A 360 -14.05 16.26 1.22
C TRP A 360 -15.47 15.78 0.92
N ALA A 361 -15.86 15.65 -0.35
CA ALA A 361 -17.16 15.11 -0.72
C ALA A 361 -17.22 13.58 -0.54
N GLU A 362 -18.41 13.07 -0.19
CA GLU A 362 -18.68 11.65 0.02
C GLU A 362 -19.33 11.02 -1.21
N LEU A 363 -18.55 10.36 -2.08
CA LEU A 363 -19.05 9.74 -3.33
C LEU A 363 -19.18 8.21 -3.26
N SER A 364 -19.28 7.64 -2.06
CA SER A 364 -19.35 6.18 -1.91
C SER A 364 -20.54 5.59 -2.66
N GLY A 365 -20.29 4.61 -3.52
CA GLY A 365 -21.32 3.97 -4.35
C GLY A 365 -21.92 4.86 -5.45
N ALA A 366 -21.39 6.07 -5.68
CA ALA A 366 -21.84 6.92 -6.79
C ALA A 366 -21.44 6.33 -8.15
N SER A 367 -22.21 6.63 -9.21
CA SER A 367 -21.87 6.27 -10.59
C SER A 367 -21.41 7.48 -11.38
N LEU A 368 -20.13 7.53 -11.70
CA LEU A 368 -19.48 8.56 -12.53
C LEU A 368 -19.11 8.02 -13.91
N SER A 369 -19.67 6.89 -14.35
CA SER A 369 -19.26 6.28 -15.63
C SER A 369 -19.40 7.28 -16.80
N GLY A 370 -18.30 7.45 -17.55
CA GLY A 370 -18.19 8.40 -18.67
C GLY A 370 -18.29 9.88 -18.28
N ALA A 371 -18.22 10.23 -17.00
CA ALA A 371 -18.18 11.63 -16.56
C ALA A 371 -16.81 12.26 -16.87
N SER A 372 -16.80 13.57 -17.10
CA SER A 372 -15.56 14.35 -17.26
C SER A 372 -15.18 15.00 -15.94
N LEU A 373 -13.99 14.68 -15.41
CA LEU A 373 -13.45 15.26 -14.17
C LEU A 373 -12.23 16.17 -14.41
N ARG A 374 -12.04 16.65 -15.64
CA ARG A 374 -10.87 17.47 -16.00
C ARG A 374 -10.75 18.68 -15.06
N ASN A 375 -9.58 18.89 -14.47
CA ASN A 375 -9.31 19.97 -13.52
C ASN A 375 -10.19 19.97 -12.25
N ALA A 376 -10.91 18.89 -11.94
CA ALA A 376 -11.69 18.80 -10.71
C ALA A 376 -10.79 18.61 -9.49
N SER A 377 -11.15 19.21 -8.35
CA SER A 377 -10.42 19.02 -7.09
C SER A 377 -11.04 17.90 -6.26
N LEU A 378 -10.40 16.75 -6.21
CA LEU A 378 -10.87 15.58 -5.46
C LEU A 378 -10.21 15.45 -4.07
N TRP A 379 -9.56 16.47 -3.50
CA TRP A 379 -8.79 16.28 -2.24
C TRP A 379 -9.67 15.77 -1.09
N GLY A 380 -9.27 14.66 -0.46
CA GLY A 380 -10.01 14.07 0.67
C GLY A 380 -11.36 13.44 0.30
N THR A 381 -11.65 13.22 -0.99
CA THR A 381 -12.90 12.56 -1.41
C THR A 381 -12.91 11.07 -1.08
N ASN A 382 -14.07 10.57 -0.66
CA ASN A 382 -14.31 9.13 -0.50
C ASN A 382 -14.90 8.57 -1.81
N LEU A 383 -14.15 7.69 -2.48
CA LEU A 383 -14.54 7.06 -3.76
C LEU A 383 -14.73 5.53 -3.62
N MET A 384 -15.02 5.05 -2.40
CA MET A 384 -15.27 3.63 -2.14
C MET A 384 -16.48 3.12 -2.94
N ASN A 385 -16.33 1.96 -3.60
CA ASN A 385 -17.38 1.32 -4.41
C ASN A 385 -17.96 2.22 -5.54
N THR A 386 -17.26 3.28 -5.92
CA THR A 386 -17.71 4.19 -6.97
C THR A 386 -17.51 3.55 -8.35
N ASP A 387 -18.47 3.75 -9.27
CA ASP A 387 -18.37 3.32 -10.66
C ASP A 387 -17.73 4.44 -11.51
N LEU A 388 -16.46 4.24 -11.86
CA LEU A 388 -15.59 5.17 -12.61
C LEU A 388 -15.26 4.62 -14.01
N ARG A 389 -16.07 3.70 -14.56
CA ARG A 389 -15.78 3.09 -15.86
C ARG A 389 -15.70 4.11 -16.99
N ASN A 390 -14.70 3.96 -17.86
CA ASN A 390 -14.45 4.82 -19.01
C ASN A 390 -14.36 6.31 -18.65
N THR A 391 -13.86 6.63 -17.46
CA THR A 391 -13.62 8.02 -17.03
C THR A 391 -12.20 8.45 -17.36
N ASP A 392 -12.05 9.73 -17.71
CA ASP A 392 -10.76 10.40 -17.81
C ASP A 392 -10.35 10.89 -16.41
N LEU A 393 -9.39 10.19 -15.81
CA LEU A 393 -8.87 10.45 -14.46
C LEU A 393 -7.43 10.97 -14.49
N LYS A 394 -6.98 11.39 -15.67
CA LYS A 394 -5.63 11.90 -15.93
C LYS A 394 -5.34 13.08 -15.03
N GLU A 395 -4.27 13.00 -14.24
CA GLU A 395 -3.81 14.09 -13.36
C GLU A 395 -4.81 14.54 -12.27
N VAL A 396 -6.03 13.97 -12.22
CA VAL A 396 -7.07 14.32 -11.24
C VAL A 396 -6.89 13.54 -9.93
N LEU A 397 -6.42 12.29 -10.03
CA LEU A 397 -6.14 11.45 -8.88
C LEU A 397 -4.74 11.72 -8.33
N GLN A 398 -4.66 11.70 -6.99
CA GLN A 398 -3.47 11.98 -6.18
C GLN A 398 -3.34 10.90 -5.10
N LYS A 399 -2.18 10.87 -4.43
CA LYS A 399 -1.81 9.89 -3.40
C LYS A 399 -2.79 9.78 -2.21
N ASN A 400 -2.71 8.65 -1.49
CA ASN A 400 -3.40 8.35 -0.23
C ASN A 400 -4.94 8.37 -0.30
N ARG A 401 -5.52 7.86 -1.39
CA ARG A 401 -6.98 7.79 -1.56
C ARG A 401 -7.56 6.45 -1.13
N ASN A 402 -8.86 6.43 -0.85
CA ASN A 402 -9.60 5.18 -0.69
C ASN A 402 -10.51 4.94 -1.92
N LEU A 403 -10.10 3.97 -2.73
CA LEU A 403 -10.77 3.48 -3.94
C LEU A 403 -11.10 1.98 -3.80
N SER A 404 -11.19 1.45 -2.57
CA SER A 404 -11.50 0.05 -2.35
C SER A 404 -12.84 -0.33 -2.99
N GLY A 405 -12.87 -1.43 -3.75
CA GLY A 405 -14.05 -1.91 -4.46
C GLY A 405 -14.51 -1.03 -5.63
N ALA A 406 -13.77 0.03 -5.98
CA ALA A 406 -14.14 0.90 -7.10
C ALA A 406 -14.05 0.17 -8.44
N ASN A 407 -14.93 0.54 -9.37
CA ASN A 407 -14.88 0.02 -10.74
C ASN A 407 -14.23 1.04 -11.68
N LEU A 408 -12.96 0.79 -12.02
CA LEU A 408 -12.09 1.58 -12.87
C LEU A 408 -11.89 0.93 -14.26
N SER A 409 -12.72 -0.04 -14.65
CA SER A 409 -12.51 -0.77 -15.90
C SER A 409 -12.55 0.19 -17.11
N GLY A 410 -11.53 0.15 -17.96
CA GLY A 410 -11.38 1.03 -19.12
C GLY A 410 -11.12 2.51 -18.78
N ALA A 411 -10.88 2.85 -17.52
CA ALA A 411 -10.54 4.23 -17.13
C ALA A 411 -9.13 4.61 -17.62
N ASP A 412 -8.91 5.89 -17.90
CA ASP A 412 -7.60 6.42 -18.26
C ASP A 412 -6.98 7.14 -17.06
N LEU A 413 -5.95 6.52 -16.48
CA LEU A 413 -5.22 7.02 -15.31
C LEU A 413 -3.80 7.46 -15.67
N HIS A 414 -3.43 7.61 -16.95
CA HIS A 414 -2.02 7.80 -17.33
C HIS A 414 -1.34 8.92 -16.52
N GLY A 415 -0.11 8.69 -16.08
CA GLY A 415 0.70 9.65 -15.31
C GLY A 415 0.17 10.02 -13.93
N ALA A 416 -0.94 9.45 -13.45
CA ALA A 416 -1.47 9.76 -12.13
C ALA A 416 -0.52 9.32 -11.00
N ASP A 417 -0.51 10.07 -9.89
CA ASP A 417 0.17 9.65 -8.66
C ASP A 417 -0.83 8.98 -7.73
N LEU A 418 -0.82 7.66 -7.68
CA LEU A 418 -1.69 6.87 -6.80
C LEU A 418 -0.97 6.39 -5.55
N SER A 419 0.21 6.91 -5.23
CA SER A 419 1.00 6.38 -4.10
C SER A 419 0.20 6.28 -2.79
N GLY A 420 0.33 5.19 -2.03
CA GLY A 420 -0.40 4.97 -0.77
C GLY A 420 -1.92 4.81 -0.90
N THR A 421 -2.46 4.73 -2.12
CA THR A 421 -3.91 4.56 -2.35
C THR A 421 -4.35 3.14 -2.03
N ASN A 422 -5.53 3.00 -1.41
CA ASN A 422 -6.19 1.72 -1.23
C ASN A 422 -7.06 1.38 -2.45
N LEU A 423 -6.64 0.39 -3.23
CA LEU A 423 -7.36 -0.18 -4.38
C LEU A 423 -7.81 -1.63 -4.11
N SER A 424 -7.91 -2.05 -2.86
CA SER A 424 -8.29 -3.43 -2.54
C SER A 424 -9.67 -3.78 -3.12
N GLY A 425 -9.77 -4.88 -3.87
CA GLY A 425 -11.00 -5.32 -4.51
C GLY A 425 -11.44 -4.49 -5.72
N ALA A 426 -10.62 -3.53 -6.18
CA ALA A 426 -10.97 -2.68 -7.32
C ALA A 426 -10.91 -3.44 -8.65
N ASN A 427 -11.79 -3.09 -9.59
CA ASN A 427 -11.75 -3.61 -10.97
C ASN A 427 -11.04 -2.59 -11.87
N LEU A 428 -9.85 -2.91 -12.34
CA LEU A 428 -8.99 -2.12 -13.24
C LEU A 428 -8.87 -2.75 -14.63
N ARG A 429 -9.78 -3.66 -15.01
CA ARG A 429 -9.70 -4.38 -16.28
C ARG A 429 -9.63 -3.41 -17.47
N GLY A 430 -8.62 -3.54 -18.32
CA GLY A 430 -8.41 -2.69 -19.49
C GLY A 430 -8.09 -1.23 -19.18
N ALA A 431 -7.79 -0.87 -17.93
CA ALA A 431 -7.44 0.50 -17.57
C ALA A 431 -6.08 0.91 -18.15
N ASN A 432 -5.94 2.19 -18.52
CA ASN A 432 -4.65 2.75 -18.89
C ASN A 432 -3.92 3.26 -17.64
N LEU A 433 -2.97 2.48 -17.15
CA LEU A 433 -2.14 2.82 -15.99
C LEU A 433 -0.73 3.29 -16.42
N SER A 434 -0.50 3.61 -17.70
CA SER A 434 0.85 3.96 -18.17
C SER A 434 1.44 5.16 -17.42
N GLY A 435 2.68 5.02 -16.95
CA GLY A 435 3.39 6.05 -16.18
C GLY A 435 2.83 6.32 -14.77
N VAL A 436 1.86 5.53 -14.29
CA VAL A 436 1.26 5.72 -12.96
C VAL A 436 2.25 5.37 -11.85
N ASN A 437 2.29 6.21 -10.81
CA ASN A 437 2.99 5.88 -9.57
C ASN A 437 2.08 5.02 -8.67
N LEU A 438 2.38 3.73 -8.55
CA LEU A 438 1.67 2.75 -7.72
C LEU A 438 2.47 2.37 -6.46
N SER A 439 3.42 3.20 -6.03
CA SER A 439 4.17 2.94 -4.79
C SER A 439 3.25 2.89 -3.57
N GLU A 440 3.44 1.92 -2.68
CA GLU A 440 2.64 1.76 -1.45
C GLU A 440 1.12 1.53 -1.68
N VAL A 441 0.69 1.20 -2.89
CA VAL A 441 -0.72 0.95 -3.19
C VAL A 441 -1.16 -0.41 -2.65
N ASN A 442 -2.31 -0.46 -1.98
CA ASN A 442 -2.95 -1.72 -1.62
C ASN A 442 -3.79 -2.25 -2.80
N LEU A 443 -3.29 -3.27 -3.49
CA LEU A 443 -3.97 -3.94 -4.61
C LEU A 443 -4.58 -5.30 -4.23
N ARG A 444 -4.78 -5.60 -2.94
CA ARG A 444 -5.33 -6.90 -2.50
C ARG A 444 -6.66 -7.19 -3.20
N ASN A 445 -6.76 -8.32 -3.91
CA ASN A 445 -7.95 -8.72 -4.68
C ASN A 445 -8.37 -7.76 -5.81
N ALA A 446 -7.47 -6.88 -6.27
CA ALA A 446 -7.74 -6.05 -7.44
C ALA A 446 -7.60 -6.86 -8.74
N ASP A 447 -8.45 -6.58 -9.73
CA ASP A 447 -8.42 -7.18 -11.07
C ASP A 447 -7.78 -6.21 -12.06
N LEU A 448 -6.54 -6.47 -12.50
CA LEU A 448 -5.82 -5.64 -13.49
C LEU A 448 -5.81 -6.26 -14.89
N SER A 449 -6.74 -7.18 -15.19
CA SER A 449 -6.69 -7.94 -16.44
C SER A 449 -6.70 -7.03 -17.68
N GLY A 450 -5.70 -7.18 -18.55
CA GLY A 450 -5.56 -6.36 -19.77
C GLY A 450 -5.28 -4.88 -19.53
N ALA A 451 -4.91 -4.46 -18.31
CA ALA A 451 -4.49 -3.10 -18.04
C ALA A 451 -3.11 -2.79 -18.67
N ASN A 452 -2.91 -1.54 -19.09
CA ASN A 452 -1.63 -1.06 -19.60
C ASN A 452 -0.79 -0.48 -18.45
N LEU A 453 0.23 -1.22 -17.98
CA LEU A 453 1.11 -0.83 -16.87
C LEU A 453 2.48 -0.29 -17.35
N THR A 454 2.59 0.10 -18.62
CA THR A 454 3.87 0.55 -19.20
C THR A 454 4.47 1.71 -18.40
N GLY A 455 5.71 1.57 -17.93
CA GLY A 455 6.42 2.62 -17.17
C GLY A 455 5.85 2.91 -15.77
N THR A 456 5.07 1.99 -15.20
CA THR A 456 4.54 2.14 -13.84
C THR A 456 5.60 1.88 -12.77
N LYS A 457 5.50 2.63 -11.65
CA LYS A 457 6.33 2.41 -10.46
C LYS A 457 5.55 1.57 -9.44
N LEU A 458 5.82 0.27 -9.38
CA LEU A 458 5.27 -0.64 -8.36
C LEU A 458 6.33 -0.83 -7.27
N ARG A 459 6.33 0.03 -6.24
CA ARG A 459 7.23 -0.13 -5.09
C ARG A 459 6.43 -0.66 -3.91
N GLY A 460 6.63 -1.94 -3.57
CA GLY A 460 6.07 -2.54 -2.35
C GLY A 460 6.91 -2.15 -1.15
N TYR A 461 6.29 -1.82 -0.02
CA TYR A 461 7.01 -1.77 1.25
C TYR A 461 7.49 -3.17 1.59
N GLY A 462 8.78 -3.28 1.93
CA GLY A 462 9.31 -4.45 2.63
C GLY A 462 8.51 -4.72 3.90
N GLU A 463 7.99 -5.94 3.98
CA GLU A 463 7.70 -6.78 5.15
C GLU A 463 7.01 -6.24 6.42
N SER A 464 6.60 -4.97 6.53
CA SER A 464 6.22 -4.40 7.84
C SER A 464 4.72 -4.34 8.19
N TRP A 465 3.79 -4.86 7.37
CA TRP A 465 2.34 -4.80 7.66
C TRP A 465 1.54 -6.09 7.54
N LEU A 466 2.19 -7.27 7.49
CA LEU A 466 1.46 -8.54 7.59
C LEU A 466 1.68 -9.17 8.97
N PRO A 467 0.62 -9.37 9.78
CA PRO A 467 0.66 -10.34 10.87
C PRO A 467 1.05 -11.70 10.29
N ARG A 468 2.02 -12.39 10.92
CA ARG A 468 2.39 -13.76 10.53
C ARG A 468 1.12 -14.63 10.50
N GLY A 469 0.72 -15.11 9.31
CA GLY A 469 -0.36 -16.08 9.14
C GLY A 469 -1.53 -15.72 8.21
N THR A 470 -1.57 -14.55 7.56
CA THR A 470 -2.64 -14.27 6.58
C THR A 470 -2.26 -14.71 5.17
N GLU A 471 -3.14 -15.47 4.51
CA GLU A 471 -3.04 -15.91 3.11
C GLU A 471 -2.57 -14.78 2.17
N ARG A 472 -1.52 -15.09 1.39
CA ARG A 472 -0.90 -14.22 0.38
C ARG A 472 -1.83 -14.06 -0.82
N TYR A 473 -2.83 -13.18 -0.73
CA TYR A 473 -3.65 -12.82 -1.89
C TYR A 473 -2.98 -11.72 -2.71
N GLN A 474 -2.32 -12.13 -3.78
CA GLN A 474 -1.68 -11.26 -4.75
C GLN A 474 -2.69 -10.68 -5.77
N PRO A 475 -2.40 -9.52 -6.40
CA PRO A 475 -3.25 -8.97 -7.46
C PRO A 475 -3.32 -9.92 -8.66
N VAL A 476 -4.48 -9.96 -9.33
CA VAL A 476 -4.64 -10.74 -10.56
C VAL A 476 -4.06 -9.94 -11.73
N LEU A 477 -2.95 -10.43 -12.29
CA LEU A 477 -2.20 -9.79 -13.38
C LEU A 477 -2.39 -10.48 -14.75
N SER A 478 -3.37 -11.39 -14.87
CA SER A 478 -3.57 -12.15 -16.11
C SER A 478 -3.85 -11.28 -17.33
N GLY A 479 -3.07 -11.45 -18.40
CA GLY A 479 -3.06 -10.65 -19.62
C GLY A 479 -2.44 -9.26 -19.48
N ALA A 480 -1.76 -8.93 -18.38
CA ALA A 480 -1.16 -7.61 -18.18
C ALA A 480 0.09 -7.40 -19.05
N ASN A 481 0.28 -6.17 -19.53
CA ASN A 481 1.52 -5.72 -20.17
C ASN A 481 2.40 -5.01 -19.13
N LEU A 482 3.48 -5.67 -18.71
CA LEU A 482 4.43 -5.22 -17.69
C LEU A 482 5.72 -4.64 -18.29
N ASN A 483 5.76 -4.38 -19.60
CA ASN A 483 6.96 -3.85 -20.24
C ASN A 483 7.34 -2.47 -19.65
N GLY A 484 8.59 -2.31 -19.20
CA GLY A 484 9.07 -1.09 -18.56
C GLY A 484 8.57 -0.88 -17.12
N ALA A 485 7.81 -1.80 -16.54
CA ALA A 485 7.41 -1.74 -15.14
C ALA A 485 8.59 -2.06 -14.22
N SER A 486 8.71 -1.36 -13.10
CA SER A 486 9.68 -1.69 -12.05
C SER A 486 9.06 -2.69 -11.08
N LEU A 487 9.66 -3.88 -10.95
CA LEU A 487 9.15 -5.02 -10.17
C LEU A 487 10.22 -5.53 -9.20
N ASP A 488 9.78 -6.07 -8.06
CA ASP A 488 10.66 -6.85 -7.18
C ASP A 488 10.72 -8.32 -7.64
N TRP A 489 11.88 -8.95 -7.45
CA TRP A 489 12.14 -10.31 -7.92
C TRP A 489 11.13 -11.36 -7.41
N GLU A 490 10.75 -11.27 -6.13
CA GLU A 490 9.77 -12.18 -5.51
C GLU A 490 8.36 -12.05 -6.10
N GLN A 491 7.99 -10.85 -6.56
CA GLN A 491 6.68 -10.61 -7.18
C GLN A 491 6.62 -11.22 -8.57
N LEU A 492 7.72 -11.18 -9.33
CA LEU A 492 7.75 -11.78 -10.66
C LEU A 492 7.65 -13.30 -10.60
N LEU A 493 8.35 -13.93 -9.65
CA LEU A 493 8.36 -15.39 -9.48
C LEU A 493 7.03 -15.97 -8.96
N SER A 494 6.14 -15.15 -8.42
CA SER A 494 4.84 -15.59 -7.90
C SER A 494 3.69 -15.49 -8.91
N ILE A 495 3.93 -14.95 -10.10
CA ILE A 495 2.93 -14.79 -11.16
C ILE A 495 3.05 -15.95 -12.15
N ASP A 496 1.91 -16.47 -12.62
CA ASP A 496 1.87 -17.49 -13.68
C ASP A 496 2.53 -16.94 -14.97
N PRO A 497 3.63 -17.53 -15.47
CA PRO A 497 4.34 -17.07 -16.67
C PRO A 497 3.51 -17.03 -17.96
N ASP A 498 2.43 -17.81 -18.06
CA ASP A 498 1.51 -17.77 -19.22
C ASP A 498 0.56 -16.56 -19.17
N SER A 499 0.56 -15.83 -18.06
CA SER A 499 -0.45 -14.82 -17.76
C SER A 499 0.04 -13.37 -17.98
N PHE A 500 1.24 -13.10 -18.51
CA PHE A 500 1.71 -11.72 -18.71
C PHE A 500 2.80 -11.59 -19.79
N THR A 501 3.12 -10.34 -20.17
CA THR A 501 4.29 -10.00 -21.00
C THR A 501 5.19 -9.03 -20.23
N CYS A 502 6.52 -9.24 -20.23
CA CYS A 502 7.45 -8.44 -19.42
C CYS A 502 8.86 -8.27 -20.01
N GLU A 503 9.03 -8.38 -21.34
CA GLU A 503 10.34 -8.35 -22.04
C GLU A 503 11.16 -7.05 -21.84
N GLY A 504 10.67 -6.08 -21.06
CA GLY A 504 11.41 -4.89 -20.64
C GLY A 504 11.16 -4.46 -19.20
N ALA A 505 10.70 -5.35 -18.31
CA ALA A 505 10.51 -5.00 -16.91
C ALA A 505 11.87 -4.76 -16.20
N LEU A 506 11.95 -3.71 -15.39
CA LEU A 506 13.12 -3.39 -14.57
C LEU A 506 13.03 -4.14 -13.24
N LEU A 507 14.03 -4.97 -12.94
CA LEU A 507 14.05 -5.75 -11.70
C LEU A 507 14.85 -5.04 -10.62
N HIS A 508 14.26 -4.92 -9.43
CA HIS A 508 14.97 -4.42 -8.26
C HIS A 508 15.63 -5.55 -7.48
N PHE A 509 16.90 -5.32 -7.11
CA PHE A 509 17.75 -6.24 -6.37
C PHE A 509 18.16 -5.61 -5.03
N PRO A 510 18.45 -6.42 -4.01
CA PRO A 510 19.01 -5.96 -2.75
C PRO A 510 20.42 -5.39 -2.97
N GLN A 511 20.97 -4.77 -1.91
CA GLN A 511 22.40 -4.51 -1.89
C GLN A 511 23.14 -5.84 -1.82
N TRP A 512 24.14 -6.01 -2.68
CA TRP A 512 24.92 -7.25 -2.73
C TRP A 512 26.03 -7.23 -1.67
N ASP A 513 25.71 -7.77 -0.50
CA ASP A 513 26.67 -8.20 0.52
C ASP A 513 26.67 -9.74 0.64
N ASN A 514 27.54 -10.30 1.49
CA ASN A 514 27.68 -11.74 1.64
C ASN A 514 26.38 -12.42 2.10
N ASP A 515 25.60 -11.76 2.96
CA ASP A 515 24.37 -12.31 3.50
C ASP A 515 23.30 -12.38 2.40
N ASN A 516 23.10 -11.30 1.63
CA ASN A 516 22.14 -11.27 0.53
C ASN A 516 22.53 -12.21 -0.61
N LEU A 517 23.83 -12.37 -0.90
CA LEU A 517 24.31 -13.35 -1.87
C LEU A 517 23.97 -14.78 -1.41
N ASP A 518 24.23 -15.11 -0.14
CA ASP A 518 23.95 -16.45 0.39
C ASP A 518 22.44 -16.74 0.40
N VAL A 519 21.65 -15.83 0.96
CA VAL A 519 20.19 -15.98 1.10
C VAL A 519 19.51 -16.12 -0.26
N HIS A 520 19.90 -15.32 -1.26
CA HIS A 520 19.17 -15.26 -2.52
C HIS A 520 19.70 -16.18 -3.61
N LEU A 521 21.00 -16.47 -3.65
CA LEU A 521 21.64 -17.19 -4.76
C LEU A 521 22.17 -18.58 -4.38
N ASN A 522 22.40 -18.87 -3.10
CA ASN A 522 23.12 -20.08 -2.68
C ASN A 522 22.23 -21.29 -2.38
N HIS A 523 21.64 -21.90 -3.41
CA HIS A 523 20.82 -23.13 -3.24
C HIS A 523 21.62 -24.35 -2.78
N ILE A 524 22.94 -24.30 -2.83
CA ILE A 524 23.80 -25.42 -2.41
C ILE A 524 23.85 -25.50 -0.88
N ASN A 525 23.91 -24.35 -0.20
CA ASN A 525 23.86 -24.29 1.26
C ASN A 525 22.40 -24.19 1.78
N ASN A 526 21.50 -23.58 0.99
CA ASN A 526 20.13 -23.28 1.39
C ASN A 526 19.12 -24.19 0.65
N THR A 527 19.00 -25.45 1.09
CA THR A 527 18.29 -26.52 0.37
C THR A 527 16.77 -26.56 0.58
N ALA A 528 16.24 -25.88 1.61
CA ALA A 528 14.81 -25.98 1.99
C ALA A 528 13.86 -25.27 1.01
N ASP A 529 14.22 -24.06 0.54
CA ASP A 529 13.34 -23.21 -0.28
C ASP A 529 13.89 -22.95 -1.70
N GLY A 530 15.12 -23.36 -1.99
CA GLY A 530 15.84 -23.05 -3.23
C GLY A 530 16.26 -21.59 -3.35
N SER A 531 17.09 -21.27 -4.34
CA SER A 531 17.56 -19.91 -4.66
C SER A 531 16.71 -19.26 -5.76
N TRP A 532 16.89 -17.96 -5.95
CA TRP A 532 16.36 -17.23 -7.11
C TRP A 532 16.78 -17.88 -8.44
N LEU A 533 18.00 -18.40 -8.53
CA LEU A 533 18.50 -19.10 -9.71
C LEU A 533 17.67 -20.36 -10.00
N THR A 534 17.48 -21.21 -8.98
CA THR A 534 16.69 -22.44 -9.16
C THR A 534 15.21 -22.19 -9.43
N ARG A 535 14.64 -21.12 -8.86
CA ARG A 535 13.24 -20.74 -9.10
C ARG A 535 13.03 -20.20 -10.51
N MET A 536 13.94 -19.36 -10.99
CA MET A 536 13.97 -18.91 -12.38
C MET A 536 14.10 -20.11 -13.34
N ASP A 537 14.96 -21.09 -13.00
CA ASP A 537 15.20 -22.23 -13.87
C ASP A 537 14.00 -23.21 -13.96
N ARG A 538 13.16 -23.27 -12.92
CA ARG A 538 11.91 -24.06 -12.91
C ARG A 538 10.83 -23.53 -13.85
N ILE A 539 10.93 -22.29 -14.35
CA ILE A 539 10.01 -21.76 -15.35
C ILE A 539 10.03 -22.69 -16.57
N ALA A 540 8.89 -22.94 -17.21
CA ALA A 540 8.85 -23.86 -18.36
C ALA A 540 9.67 -23.32 -19.55
N ASP A 541 10.35 -24.21 -20.29
CA ASP A 541 11.27 -23.82 -21.38
C ASP A 541 10.60 -23.06 -22.54
N ARG A 542 9.27 -23.19 -22.71
CA ARG A 542 8.51 -22.35 -23.65
C ARG A 542 8.63 -20.84 -23.36
N HIS A 543 9.00 -20.46 -22.14
CA HIS A 543 9.27 -19.08 -21.72
C HIS A 543 10.78 -18.78 -21.65
N ALA A 544 11.60 -19.35 -22.54
CA ALA A 544 13.04 -19.09 -22.57
C ALA A 544 13.38 -17.58 -22.64
N GLY A 545 12.56 -16.76 -23.31
CA GLY A 545 12.72 -15.31 -23.34
C GLY A 545 12.65 -14.65 -21.95
N LEU A 546 11.71 -15.10 -21.11
CA LEU A 546 11.59 -14.64 -19.72
C LEU A 546 12.80 -15.06 -18.88
N LYS A 547 13.21 -16.32 -18.99
CA LYS A 547 14.41 -16.85 -18.32
C LYS A 547 15.65 -16.00 -18.63
N LEU A 548 15.86 -15.70 -19.92
CA LEU A 548 16.98 -14.89 -20.39
C LEU A 548 16.91 -13.44 -19.89
N HIS A 549 15.72 -12.82 -19.91
CA HIS A 549 15.53 -11.46 -19.40
C HIS A 549 15.89 -11.37 -17.91
N MET A 550 15.33 -12.26 -17.08
CA MET A 550 15.60 -12.32 -15.65
C MET A 550 17.08 -12.53 -15.36
N ALA A 551 17.73 -13.46 -16.07
CA ALA A 551 19.14 -13.75 -15.91
C ALA A 551 20.04 -12.56 -16.30
N ARG A 552 19.73 -11.84 -17.39
CA ARG A 552 20.47 -10.64 -17.81
C ARG A 552 20.41 -9.54 -16.74
N GLU A 553 19.22 -9.26 -16.23
CA GLU A 553 19.05 -8.22 -15.20
C GLU A 553 19.80 -8.57 -13.90
N LEU A 554 19.78 -9.85 -13.49
CA LEU A 554 20.57 -10.34 -12.36
C LEU A 554 22.07 -10.16 -12.59
N VAL A 555 22.58 -10.57 -13.75
CA VAL A 555 24.00 -10.45 -14.13
C VAL A 555 24.43 -8.99 -14.15
N ARG A 556 23.62 -8.09 -14.73
CA ARG A 556 23.88 -6.64 -14.75
C ARG A 556 23.95 -6.07 -13.34
N SER A 557 22.99 -6.41 -12.49
CA SER A 557 22.95 -5.95 -11.10
C SER A 557 24.20 -6.35 -10.31
N LEU A 558 24.62 -7.61 -10.41
CA LEU A 558 25.83 -8.11 -9.76
C LEU A 558 27.10 -7.44 -10.32
N ARG A 559 27.17 -7.29 -11.64
CA ARG A 559 28.32 -6.68 -12.35
C ARG A 559 28.46 -5.21 -11.99
N ASP A 560 27.39 -4.44 -12.05
CA ASP A 560 27.39 -2.99 -11.84
C ASP A 560 27.69 -2.65 -10.37
N ALA A 561 27.23 -3.50 -9.44
CA ALA A 561 27.58 -3.42 -8.02
C ALA A 561 29.02 -3.88 -7.71
N ARG A 562 29.72 -4.52 -8.67
CA ARG A 562 31.02 -5.18 -8.47
C ARG A 562 30.99 -6.17 -7.29
N ALA A 563 29.90 -6.93 -7.17
CA ALA A 563 29.72 -7.88 -6.08
C ALA A 563 30.82 -8.96 -6.07
N ASP A 564 31.27 -9.36 -4.87
CA ASP A 564 32.17 -10.49 -4.72
C ASP A 564 31.37 -11.80 -4.76
N THR A 565 31.30 -12.42 -5.93
CA THR A 565 30.52 -13.65 -6.15
C THR A 565 31.24 -14.92 -5.70
N SER A 566 32.41 -14.84 -5.06
CA SER A 566 33.23 -16.02 -4.73
C SER A 566 32.47 -17.06 -3.89
N ALA A 567 31.63 -16.62 -2.94
CA ALA A 567 30.82 -17.51 -2.10
C ALA A 567 29.69 -18.24 -2.86
N VAL A 568 29.26 -17.68 -4.00
CA VAL A 568 28.12 -18.17 -4.79
C VAL A 568 28.50 -18.53 -6.23
N ALA A 569 29.80 -18.63 -6.53
CA ALA A 569 30.30 -18.94 -7.86
C ALA A 569 29.80 -20.32 -8.35
N LEU A 570 29.80 -21.32 -7.47
CA LEU A 570 29.28 -22.65 -7.79
C LEU A 570 27.76 -22.65 -8.03
N PRO A 571 26.90 -22.08 -7.16
CA PRO A 571 25.48 -21.90 -7.47
C PRO A 571 25.20 -21.18 -8.80
N LEU A 572 25.95 -20.11 -9.10
CA LEU A 572 25.82 -19.38 -10.37
C LEU A 572 26.13 -20.27 -11.57
N MET A 573 27.28 -20.98 -11.55
CA MET A 573 27.66 -21.90 -12.61
C MET A 573 26.68 -23.06 -12.73
N ASP A 574 26.17 -23.59 -11.62
CA ASP A 574 25.24 -24.73 -11.64
C ASP A 574 23.95 -24.46 -12.43
N VAL A 575 23.52 -23.19 -12.54
CA VAL A 575 22.33 -22.79 -13.31
C VAL A 575 22.69 -22.09 -14.62
N LEU A 576 23.50 -21.03 -14.57
CA LEU A 576 23.71 -20.13 -15.71
C LEU A 576 24.65 -20.69 -16.80
N SER A 577 25.32 -21.82 -16.57
CA SER A 577 26.12 -22.50 -17.60
C SER A 577 25.32 -23.50 -18.45
N LYS A 578 24.02 -23.65 -18.17
CA LYS A 578 23.09 -24.53 -18.90
C LYS A 578 22.26 -23.77 -19.93
N SER A 579 21.62 -24.49 -20.84
CA SER A 579 20.65 -23.91 -21.79
C SER A 579 19.40 -23.45 -21.03
N PRO A 580 18.78 -22.30 -21.37
CA PRO A 580 19.11 -21.41 -22.50
C PRO A 580 20.19 -20.35 -22.20
N TYR A 581 20.62 -20.18 -20.95
CA TYR A 581 21.47 -19.08 -20.51
C TYR A 581 22.85 -19.07 -21.17
N ASN A 582 23.45 -20.24 -21.38
CA ASN A 582 24.79 -20.37 -21.97
C ASN A 582 24.87 -19.98 -23.46
N GLN A 583 23.72 -19.76 -24.12
CA GLN A 583 23.66 -19.27 -25.50
C GLN A 583 23.65 -17.74 -25.57
N ASP A 584 23.44 -17.05 -24.43
CA ASP A 584 23.44 -15.61 -24.34
C ASP A 584 24.86 -15.06 -24.16
N ALA A 585 25.28 -14.19 -25.08
CA ALA A 585 26.64 -13.66 -25.08
C ALA A 585 26.97 -12.80 -23.84
N GLU A 586 26.00 -12.06 -23.29
CA GLU A 586 26.22 -11.21 -22.10
C GLU A 586 26.36 -12.07 -20.85
N ILE A 587 25.46 -13.03 -20.66
CA ILE A 587 25.50 -13.95 -19.51
C ILE A 587 26.77 -14.80 -19.58
N ASN A 588 27.05 -15.43 -20.73
CA ASN A 588 28.19 -16.32 -20.87
C ASN A 588 29.53 -15.59 -20.69
N GLY A 589 29.68 -14.39 -21.28
CA GLY A 589 30.89 -13.59 -21.11
C GLY A 589 31.15 -13.14 -19.66
N TRP A 590 30.10 -12.85 -18.89
CA TRP A 590 30.24 -12.59 -17.46
C TRP A 590 30.57 -13.87 -16.67
N MET A 591 29.92 -15.00 -17.00
CA MET A 591 30.19 -16.29 -16.36
C MET A 591 31.63 -16.78 -16.58
N ASP A 592 32.26 -16.45 -17.71
CA ASP A 592 33.68 -16.72 -17.94
C ASP A 592 34.57 -16.06 -16.89
N THR A 593 34.24 -14.83 -16.46
CA THR A 593 34.99 -14.12 -15.40
C THR A 593 34.79 -14.74 -14.02
N VAL A 594 33.58 -15.24 -13.73
CA VAL A 594 33.26 -15.94 -12.48
C VAL A 594 34.00 -17.27 -12.44
N CYS A 595 33.99 -18.02 -13.55
CA CYS A 595 34.67 -19.29 -13.71
C CYS A 595 36.19 -19.14 -13.59
N GLU A 596 36.79 -18.13 -14.22
CA GLU A 596 38.24 -17.87 -14.14
C GLU A 596 38.70 -17.65 -12.69
N LYS A 597 38.02 -16.76 -11.95
CA LYS A 597 38.31 -16.54 -10.51
C LYS A 597 38.11 -17.81 -9.69
N TYR A 598 37.06 -18.57 -10.00
CA TYR A 598 36.79 -19.84 -9.34
C TYR A 598 37.89 -20.87 -9.61
N LEU A 599 38.39 -21.01 -10.84
CA LEU A 599 39.47 -21.94 -11.16
C LEU A 599 40.82 -21.53 -10.58
N GLN A 600 41.05 -20.23 -10.33
CA GLN A 600 42.28 -19.73 -9.74
C GLN A 600 42.61 -20.39 -8.38
N GLN A 601 41.61 -20.57 -7.51
CA GLN A 601 41.78 -21.26 -6.23
C GLN A 601 42.03 -22.77 -6.40
N TYR A 602 41.44 -23.39 -7.43
CA TYR A 602 41.60 -24.83 -7.71
C TYR A 602 42.85 -25.16 -8.51
N ASN A 603 43.71 -24.17 -8.80
CA ASN A 603 45.05 -24.48 -9.28
C ASN A 603 45.91 -25.14 -8.19
N ARG A 604 45.52 -25.00 -6.91
CA ARG A 604 46.22 -25.57 -5.75
C ARG A 604 45.35 -26.47 -4.88
N LEU A 605 44.06 -26.56 -5.20
CA LEU A 605 43.08 -27.32 -4.42
C LEU A 605 42.38 -28.36 -5.30
N PRO A 606 41.95 -29.50 -4.73
CA PRO A 606 41.11 -30.46 -5.44
C PRO A 606 39.79 -29.85 -5.92
N LEU A 607 39.55 -29.88 -7.23
CA LEU A 607 38.34 -29.37 -7.87
C LEU A 607 37.15 -30.31 -7.58
N PRO A 608 36.00 -29.79 -7.11
CA PRO A 608 34.78 -30.58 -6.97
C PRO A 608 34.20 -30.93 -8.34
N GLY A 609 33.61 -32.10 -8.46
CA GLY A 609 32.94 -32.53 -9.69
C GLY A 609 31.55 -31.93 -9.80
N ASN A 610 31.39 -30.85 -10.56
CA ASN A 610 30.10 -30.25 -10.91
C ASN A 610 30.03 -30.03 -12.43
N GLU A 611 28.93 -30.48 -13.04
CA GLU A 611 28.74 -30.43 -14.48
C GLU A 611 28.74 -29.00 -15.04
N GLY A 612 28.10 -28.05 -14.35
CA GLY A 612 28.06 -26.65 -14.76
C GLY A 612 29.46 -26.01 -14.76
N VAL A 613 30.26 -26.32 -13.75
CA VAL A 613 31.66 -25.90 -13.68
C VAL A 613 32.47 -26.46 -14.86
N LEU A 614 32.32 -27.75 -15.18
CA LEU A 614 33.05 -28.37 -16.30
C LEU A 614 32.66 -27.75 -17.64
N ASN A 615 31.37 -27.58 -17.89
CA ASN A 615 30.87 -26.97 -19.12
C ASN A 615 31.40 -25.54 -19.31
N GLN A 616 31.35 -24.71 -18.26
CA GLN A 616 31.89 -23.36 -18.34
C GLN A 616 33.42 -23.37 -18.49
N SER A 617 34.12 -24.28 -17.80
CA SER A 617 35.58 -24.40 -17.87
C SER A 617 36.06 -24.80 -19.27
N PHE A 618 35.38 -25.74 -19.94
CA PHE A 618 35.72 -26.11 -21.32
C PHE A 618 35.61 -24.92 -22.27
N ASN A 619 34.55 -24.13 -22.14
CA ASN A 619 34.37 -22.93 -22.95
C ASN A 619 35.48 -21.90 -22.66
N LEU A 620 35.77 -21.65 -21.38
CA LEU A 620 36.81 -20.72 -20.97
C LEU A 620 38.19 -21.11 -21.51
N PHE A 621 38.62 -22.37 -21.34
CA PHE A 621 39.93 -22.82 -21.85
C PHE A 621 39.98 -22.86 -23.38
N ALA A 622 38.86 -23.11 -24.06
CA ALA A 622 38.80 -23.02 -25.51
C ALA A 622 39.02 -21.58 -26.00
N GLN A 623 38.50 -20.59 -25.27
CA GLN A 623 38.63 -19.16 -25.57
C GLN A 623 39.98 -18.57 -25.13
N LYS A 624 40.55 -19.09 -24.04
CA LYS A 624 41.81 -18.64 -23.42
C LYS A 624 42.83 -19.79 -23.29
N PRO A 625 43.44 -20.29 -24.38
CA PRO A 625 44.35 -21.43 -24.34
C PRO A 625 45.58 -21.23 -23.44
N GLU A 626 46.03 -19.99 -23.24
CA GLU A 626 47.13 -19.64 -22.34
C GLU A 626 46.84 -20.01 -20.87
N MET A 627 45.57 -20.13 -20.49
CA MET A 627 45.17 -20.58 -19.16
C MET A 627 45.51 -22.05 -18.90
N MET A 628 45.64 -22.88 -19.95
CA MET A 628 45.99 -24.30 -19.80
C MET A 628 47.35 -24.51 -19.13
N LEU A 629 48.25 -23.52 -19.22
CA LEU A 629 49.55 -23.52 -18.54
C LEU A 629 49.57 -22.67 -17.27
N THR A 630 49.02 -21.45 -17.30
CA THR A 630 49.04 -20.57 -16.12
C THR A 630 48.19 -21.12 -14.96
N HIS A 631 47.15 -21.91 -15.30
CA HIS A 631 46.26 -22.61 -14.37
C HIS A 631 46.34 -24.12 -14.57
N ASN A 632 47.53 -24.65 -14.84
CA ASN A 632 47.71 -26.05 -15.25
C ASN A 632 47.12 -27.06 -14.27
N GLY A 633 47.24 -26.85 -12.96
CA GLY A 633 46.62 -27.72 -11.96
C GLY A 633 45.11 -27.76 -12.06
N ALA A 634 44.46 -26.62 -12.31
CA ALA A 634 43.01 -26.57 -12.53
C ALA A 634 42.62 -27.19 -13.89
N PHE A 635 43.39 -26.90 -14.94
CA PHE A 635 43.16 -27.44 -16.29
C PHE A 635 43.21 -28.97 -16.30
N ILE A 636 44.29 -29.57 -15.77
CA ILE A 636 44.45 -31.03 -15.72
C ILE A 636 43.31 -31.68 -14.94
N GLN A 637 42.86 -31.06 -13.84
CA GLN A 637 41.69 -31.56 -13.10
C GLN A 637 40.39 -31.48 -13.92
N VAL A 638 40.17 -30.41 -14.67
CA VAL A 638 39.00 -30.27 -15.56
C VAL A 638 39.01 -31.35 -16.65
N ILE A 639 40.17 -31.64 -17.26
CA ILE A 639 40.30 -32.73 -18.22
C ILE A 639 40.05 -34.08 -17.54
N ALA A 640 40.66 -34.34 -16.40
CA ALA A 640 40.51 -35.61 -15.68
C ALA A 640 39.07 -35.89 -15.23
N LEU A 641 38.35 -34.86 -14.78
CA LEU A 641 36.92 -34.96 -14.47
C LEU A 641 36.10 -35.15 -15.74
N GLY A 642 36.41 -34.42 -16.82
CA GLY A 642 35.77 -34.56 -18.12
C GLY A 642 35.92 -35.94 -18.75
N MET A 643 37.07 -36.60 -18.53
CA MET A 643 37.36 -37.94 -19.00
C MET A 643 36.89 -39.06 -18.07
N SER A 644 36.38 -38.72 -16.87
CA SER A 644 35.92 -39.72 -15.89
C SER A 644 34.78 -40.60 -16.41
N ALA A 645 34.63 -41.80 -15.81
CA ALA A 645 33.57 -42.74 -16.16
C ALA A 645 32.15 -42.16 -16.04
N SER A 646 31.93 -41.19 -15.15
CA SER A 646 30.64 -40.53 -14.93
C SER A 646 30.29 -39.45 -15.95
N SER A 647 31.21 -39.08 -16.84
CA SER A 647 31.01 -37.99 -17.80
C SER A 647 30.26 -38.44 -19.05
N SER A 648 29.43 -37.55 -19.60
CA SER A 648 28.70 -37.82 -20.85
C SER A 648 29.65 -37.89 -22.05
N PRO A 649 29.27 -38.57 -23.15
CA PRO A 649 30.09 -38.64 -24.37
C PRO A 649 30.50 -37.26 -24.90
N ALA A 650 29.58 -36.28 -24.86
CA ALA A 650 29.85 -34.92 -25.29
C ALA A 650 30.88 -34.19 -24.40
N MET A 651 30.90 -34.47 -23.08
CA MET A 651 31.92 -33.92 -22.19
C MET A 651 33.30 -34.54 -22.46
N LYS A 652 33.34 -35.86 -22.67
CA LYS A 652 34.58 -36.59 -23.00
C LYS A 652 35.20 -36.07 -24.30
N GLU A 653 34.37 -35.84 -25.32
CA GLU A 653 34.82 -35.27 -26.60
C GLU A 653 35.43 -33.86 -26.43
N LYS A 654 34.76 -32.98 -25.67
CA LYS A 654 35.27 -31.63 -25.36
C LYS A 654 36.59 -31.68 -24.60
N ALA A 655 36.69 -32.53 -23.57
CA ALA A 655 37.90 -32.69 -22.77
C ALA A 655 39.07 -33.23 -23.62
N ALA A 656 38.84 -34.30 -24.39
CA ALA A 656 39.86 -34.86 -25.28
C ALA A 656 40.34 -33.85 -26.34
N SER A 657 39.43 -33.07 -26.92
CA SER A 657 39.76 -32.02 -27.90
C SER A 657 40.63 -30.92 -27.30
N LEU A 658 40.29 -30.44 -26.09
CA LEU A 658 41.08 -29.44 -25.38
C LEU A 658 42.46 -29.98 -24.98
N TYR A 659 42.51 -31.22 -24.48
CA TYR A 659 43.76 -31.82 -24.08
C TYR A 659 44.69 -32.06 -25.28
N THR A 660 44.15 -32.43 -26.45
CA THR A 660 44.93 -32.53 -27.69
C THR A 660 45.60 -31.18 -28.04
N LYS A 661 44.89 -30.05 -27.88
CA LYS A 661 45.48 -28.71 -28.08
C LYS A 661 46.59 -28.42 -27.08
N TYR A 662 46.43 -28.84 -25.84
CA TYR A 662 47.45 -28.70 -24.80
C TYR A 662 48.72 -29.50 -25.12
N LEU A 663 48.59 -30.73 -25.62
CA LEU A 663 49.73 -31.58 -25.99
C LEU A 663 50.55 -31.01 -27.17
N GLU A 664 49.94 -30.22 -28.05
CA GLU A 664 50.65 -29.55 -29.15
C GLU A 664 51.41 -28.28 -28.72
N HIS A 665 51.25 -27.83 -27.48
CA HIS A 665 51.96 -26.66 -26.98
C HIS A 665 53.48 -26.92 -26.87
N ASP A 666 54.31 -25.96 -27.28
CA ASP A 666 55.79 -26.12 -27.37
C ASP A 666 56.46 -26.61 -26.09
N GLN A 667 55.95 -26.19 -24.92
CA GLN A 667 56.45 -26.63 -23.60
C GLN A 667 56.04 -28.07 -23.22
N ILE A 668 54.99 -28.61 -23.83
CA ILE A 668 54.39 -29.92 -23.46
C ILE A 668 54.77 -30.99 -24.48
N LYS A 669 54.74 -30.65 -25.77
CA LYS A 669 55.01 -31.56 -26.89
C LYS A 669 56.26 -32.43 -26.73
N PRO A 670 57.41 -31.95 -26.21
CA PRO A 670 58.58 -32.79 -25.99
C PRO A 670 58.34 -33.98 -25.04
N TYR A 671 57.41 -33.85 -24.10
CA TYR A 671 57.09 -34.91 -23.13
C TYR A 671 56.18 -35.99 -23.71
N CYS A 672 55.44 -35.70 -24.78
CA CYS A 672 54.59 -36.66 -25.48
C CYS A 672 55.40 -37.78 -26.16
N GLY A 673 56.66 -37.50 -26.52
CA GLY A 673 57.58 -38.47 -27.14
C GLY A 673 58.35 -39.34 -26.15
N THR A 674 58.11 -39.20 -24.84
CA THR A 674 58.81 -40.00 -23.82
C THR A 674 58.31 -41.43 -23.78
N SER A 675 59.13 -42.36 -23.29
CA SER A 675 58.84 -43.79 -23.28
C SER A 675 57.67 -44.22 -22.38
N PHE A 676 57.08 -43.30 -21.62
CA PHE A 676 56.03 -43.61 -20.65
C PHE A 676 54.68 -42.98 -21.00
N PHE A 677 54.61 -42.06 -21.97
CA PHE A 677 53.40 -41.27 -22.20
C PHE A 677 52.34 -42.05 -22.99
N GLY A 678 51.12 -42.09 -22.43
CA GLY A 678 49.90 -42.55 -23.08
C GLY A 678 49.99 -43.93 -23.74
N ASP A 679 49.61 -44.00 -25.02
CA ASP A 679 49.58 -45.22 -25.85
C ASP A 679 50.91 -45.53 -26.57
N PHE A 680 51.99 -44.83 -26.20
CA PHE A 680 53.31 -44.89 -26.84
C PHE A 680 53.36 -44.38 -28.30
N SER A 681 52.27 -43.82 -28.83
CA SER A 681 52.17 -43.17 -30.14
C SER A 681 52.12 -41.63 -30.05
N GLN A 682 52.58 -41.09 -28.93
CA GLN A 682 52.49 -39.66 -28.55
C GLN A 682 51.05 -39.18 -28.29
N LYS A 683 50.12 -40.10 -28.02
CA LYS A 683 48.73 -39.80 -27.71
C LYS A 683 48.33 -40.41 -26.37
N PRO A 684 47.37 -39.81 -25.64
CA PRO A 684 46.81 -40.42 -24.45
C PRO A 684 46.01 -41.69 -24.79
N ASP A 685 46.08 -42.70 -23.93
CA ASP A 685 45.24 -43.89 -23.96
C ASP A 685 44.05 -43.71 -23.00
N TRP A 686 42.93 -43.21 -23.51
CA TRP A 686 41.76 -42.91 -22.68
C TRP A 686 40.97 -44.13 -22.20
N GLU A 687 41.27 -45.32 -22.72
CA GLU A 687 40.58 -46.57 -22.31
C GLU A 687 41.23 -47.21 -21.08
N ASP A 688 42.48 -46.83 -20.76
CA ASP A 688 43.23 -47.31 -19.59
C ASP A 688 43.44 -46.19 -18.55
N GLU A 689 42.80 -46.30 -17.38
CA GLU A 689 42.97 -45.34 -16.28
C GLU A 689 44.36 -45.42 -15.60
N ASP A 690 45.12 -46.49 -15.83
CA ASP A 690 46.50 -46.66 -15.38
C ASP A 690 47.54 -46.20 -16.41
N ALA A 691 47.14 -45.92 -17.65
CA ALA A 691 47.99 -45.28 -18.63
C ALA A 691 48.37 -43.85 -18.21
N VAL A 692 49.61 -43.47 -18.48
CA VAL A 692 50.20 -42.19 -18.06
C VAL A 692 49.80 -41.10 -19.04
N ASN A 693 48.55 -40.65 -18.90
CA ASN A 693 47.92 -39.72 -19.83
C ASN A 693 48.15 -38.25 -19.49
N TYR A 694 48.45 -37.93 -18.23
CA TYR A 694 48.49 -36.55 -17.75
C TYR A 694 49.91 -36.01 -17.64
N ILE A 695 50.15 -34.85 -18.25
CA ILE A 695 51.40 -34.07 -18.12
C ILE A 695 51.08 -32.82 -17.31
N LEU A 696 51.58 -32.76 -16.08
CA LEU A 696 51.42 -31.64 -15.15
C LEU A 696 52.74 -30.86 -15.05
N VAL A 697 52.69 -29.54 -15.22
CA VAL A 697 53.87 -28.66 -15.11
C VAL A 697 53.96 -27.98 -13.75
N ALA A 698 55.18 -27.76 -13.26
CA ALA A 698 55.42 -27.11 -11.97
C ALA A 698 54.90 -25.66 -11.92
N SER A 699 54.32 -25.26 -10.79
CA SER A 699 53.66 -23.95 -10.60
C SER A 699 54.03 -23.20 -9.30
N GLY A 700 54.92 -23.75 -8.46
CA GLY A 700 55.38 -23.11 -7.21
C GLY A 700 56.66 -22.27 -7.35
N GLN A 701 57.29 -21.86 -6.23
CA GLN A 701 58.46 -20.96 -6.26
C GLN A 701 59.66 -21.53 -7.05
N GLY A 702 59.75 -22.86 -7.18
CA GLY A 702 60.76 -23.53 -8.01
C GLY A 702 60.70 -23.13 -9.49
N ALA A 703 59.51 -22.79 -10.01
CA ALA A 703 59.30 -22.36 -11.39
C ALA A 703 60.06 -21.07 -11.76
N ARG A 704 60.46 -20.24 -10.77
CA ARG A 704 61.24 -19.02 -10.99
C ARG A 704 62.75 -19.25 -11.03
N SER A 705 63.22 -20.45 -10.68
CA SER A 705 64.66 -20.78 -10.54
C SER A 705 65.27 -21.48 -11.77
N GLY A 706 64.50 -21.75 -12.81
CA GLY A 706 64.99 -22.35 -14.07
C GLY A 706 65.19 -23.88 -14.04
N ALA A 707 64.98 -24.54 -12.91
CA ALA A 707 64.95 -26.00 -12.79
C ALA A 707 63.50 -26.50 -12.79
N PHE A 708 62.88 -26.67 -13.96
CA PHE A 708 61.49 -27.12 -14.06
C PHE A 708 61.37 -28.64 -13.86
N SER A 709 60.48 -29.05 -12.95
CA SER A 709 60.01 -30.43 -12.84
C SER A 709 58.69 -30.61 -13.60
N THR A 710 58.59 -31.60 -14.48
CA THR A 710 57.32 -32.00 -15.14
C THR A 710 56.92 -33.37 -14.63
N MET A 711 55.66 -33.51 -14.21
CA MET A 711 55.12 -34.76 -13.67
C MET A 711 54.24 -35.45 -14.72
N LEU A 712 54.53 -36.71 -14.98
CA LEU A 712 53.73 -37.59 -15.82
C LEU A 712 53.04 -38.61 -14.92
N LEU A 713 51.70 -38.68 -14.97
CA LEU A 713 50.91 -39.55 -14.11
C LEU A 713 49.63 -40.08 -14.78
N SER A 714 49.10 -41.18 -14.24
CA SER A 714 47.87 -41.80 -14.70
C SER A 714 46.62 -41.17 -14.07
N GLN A 715 45.43 -41.47 -14.64
CA GLN A 715 44.15 -41.03 -14.07
C GLN A 715 43.97 -41.51 -12.63
N ASN A 716 44.28 -42.80 -12.38
CA ASN A 716 44.20 -43.38 -11.05
C ASN A 716 45.15 -42.72 -10.05
N SER A 717 46.40 -42.46 -10.46
CA SER A 717 47.39 -41.80 -9.61
C SER A 717 46.96 -40.37 -9.27
N LEU A 718 46.51 -39.60 -10.28
CA LEU A 718 46.00 -38.24 -10.09
C LEU A 718 44.82 -38.21 -9.12
N LYS A 719 43.82 -39.07 -9.33
CA LYS A 719 42.63 -39.16 -8.46
C LYS A 719 43.00 -39.52 -7.01
N ASN A 720 43.89 -40.49 -6.82
CA ASN A 720 44.33 -40.96 -5.51
C ASN A 720 45.18 -39.92 -4.76
N MET A 721 45.94 -39.09 -5.46
CA MET A 721 46.72 -38.00 -4.87
C MET A 721 45.87 -36.76 -4.57
N LEU A 722 44.88 -36.45 -5.41
CA LEU A 722 43.93 -35.35 -5.16
C LEU A 722 42.99 -35.67 -4.00
N ARG A 723 42.51 -36.92 -3.89
CA ARG A 723 41.56 -37.37 -2.86
C ARG A 723 42.05 -38.64 -2.19
N PRO A 724 42.99 -38.55 -1.23
CA PRO A 724 43.69 -39.71 -0.72
C PRO A 724 42.87 -40.60 0.21
N GLY A 725 43.03 -41.91 0.01
CA GLY A 725 42.59 -42.97 0.90
C GLY A 725 43.67 -43.37 1.92
N PRO A 726 43.40 -44.37 2.78
CA PRO A 726 44.34 -44.83 3.81
C PRO A 726 45.69 -45.30 3.24
N ASP A 727 45.67 -45.94 2.07
CA ASP A 727 46.85 -46.55 1.43
C ASP A 727 47.27 -45.80 0.15
N SER A 728 46.94 -44.50 0.03
CA SER A 728 47.35 -43.70 -1.13
C SER A 728 48.87 -43.64 -1.24
N ALA A 729 49.40 -44.08 -2.38
CA ALA A 729 50.80 -43.92 -2.74
C ALA A 729 51.07 -42.48 -3.23
N TRP A 730 52.26 -41.95 -2.91
CA TRP A 730 52.67 -40.56 -3.19
C TRP A 730 53.92 -40.47 -4.07
N ASP A 731 54.22 -41.55 -4.77
CA ASP A 731 55.41 -41.77 -5.61
C ASP A 731 55.06 -42.46 -6.94
N LYS A 732 53.77 -42.68 -7.23
CA LYS A 732 53.28 -43.29 -8.48
C LYS A 732 53.17 -42.27 -9.62
N PHE A 733 54.30 -41.71 -10.00
CA PHE A 733 54.43 -40.80 -11.14
C PHE A 733 55.87 -40.79 -11.64
N TYR A 734 56.07 -40.28 -12.86
CA TYR A 734 57.40 -40.02 -13.41
C TYR A 734 57.70 -38.53 -13.33
N LEU A 735 58.92 -38.19 -12.89
CA LEU A 735 59.33 -36.81 -12.68
C LEU A 735 60.50 -36.46 -13.61
N TYR A 736 60.37 -35.37 -14.35
CA TYR A 736 61.35 -34.96 -15.36
C TYR A 736 61.96 -33.61 -15.04
N ARG A 737 63.28 -33.46 -15.21
CA ARG A 737 63.97 -32.15 -15.25
C ARG A 737 64.37 -31.84 -16.69
N GLY A 738 63.46 -31.22 -17.43
CA GLY A 738 63.54 -31.16 -18.90
C GLY A 738 63.18 -32.51 -19.56
N PRO A 739 62.91 -32.53 -20.88
CA PRO A 739 62.34 -33.71 -21.54
C PRO A 739 63.31 -34.90 -21.67
N GLU A 740 64.62 -34.67 -21.58
CA GLU A 740 65.63 -35.74 -21.75
C GLU A 740 66.03 -36.45 -20.45
N HIS A 741 65.64 -35.92 -19.29
CA HIS A 741 66.10 -36.42 -18.00
C HIS A 741 64.94 -36.77 -17.06
N CYS A 742 64.54 -38.04 -17.10
CA CYS A 742 63.64 -38.64 -16.11
C CYS A 742 64.44 -38.97 -14.85
N LEU A 743 63.97 -38.52 -13.70
CA LEU A 743 64.60 -38.78 -12.40
C LEU A 743 64.38 -40.22 -11.96
N THR A 744 65.40 -40.81 -11.36
CA THR A 744 65.32 -42.09 -10.65
C THR A 744 64.77 -41.90 -9.24
N GLN A 745 64.25 -42.95 -8.60
CA GLN A 745 63.64 -42.84 -7.27
C GLN A 745 64.59 -42.27 -6.19
N ASP A 746 65.89 -42.56 -6.28
CA ASP A 746 66.90 -42.03 -5.34
C ASP A 746 67.12 -40.52 -5.50
N GLU A 747 66.73 -39.94 -6.64
CA GLU A 747 66.81 -38.51 -6.94
C GLU A 747 65.53 -37.75 -6.56
N PHE A 748 64.48 -38.45 -6.11
CA PHE A 748 63.20 -37.83 -5.76
C PHE A 748 63.36 -37.02 -4.46
N PRO A 749 62.94 -35.74 -4.44
CA PRO A 749 62.75 -35.04 -3.18
C PRO A 749 61.72 -35.75 -2.32
N ALA A 750 61.77 -35.54 -1.01
CA ALA A 750 60.70 -36.01 -0.13
C ALA A 750 59.34 -35.47 -0.64
N PRO A 751 58.26 -36.29 -0.71
CA PRO A 751 57.01 -35.90 -1.35
C PRO A 751 56.43 -34.56 -0.83
N GLY A 752 56.52 -34.30 0.48
CA GLY A 752 56.09 -33.03 1.06
C GLY A 752 56.88 -31.80 0.58
N GLU A 753 58.17 -31.95 0.29
CA GLU A 753 58.99 -30.87 -0.28
C GLU A 753 58.69 -30.67 -1.77
N LEU A 754 58.54 -31.77 -2.50
CA LEU A 754 58.18 -31.77 -3.92
C LEU A 754 56.84 -31.05 -4.16
N PHE A 755 55.80 -31.42 -3.41
CA PHE A 755 54.48 -30.82 -3.56
C PHE A 755 54.45 -29.37 -3.08
N ALA A 756 55.11 -29.03 -1.98
CA ALA A 756 55.19 -27.63 -1.53
C ALA A 756 55.88 -26.71 -2.55
N ARG A 757 56.95 -27.20 -3.21
CA ARG A 757 57.80 -26.39 -4.09
C ARG A 757 57.32 -26.35 -5.55
N ASP A 758 56.96 -27.50 -6.11
CA ASP A 758 56.76 -27.66 -7.56
C ASP A 758 55.28 -27.94 -7.90
N PHE A 759 54.59 -28.79 -7.11
CA PHE A 759 53.19 -29.17 -7.37
C PHE A 759 52.25 -28.88 -6.17
N PRO A 760 51.97 -27.59 -5.88
CA PRO A 760 51.13 -27.21 -4.74
C PRO A 760 49.73 -27.84 -4.75
N LEU A 761 49.24 -28.26 -5.93
CA LEU A 761 47.99 -28.98 -6.10
C LEU A 761 47.84 -30.20 -5.16
N PHE A 762 48.93 -30.91 -4.89
CA PHE A 762 48.90 -32.12 -4.05
C PHE A 762 49.24 -31.85 -2.59
N GLN A 763 49.71 -30.64 -2.26
CA GLN A 763 50.28 -30.35 -0.94
C GLN A 763 49.24 -30.52 0.18
N ASP A 764 48.07 -29.91 0.02
CA ASP A 764 47.03 -29.95 1.04
C ASP A 764 46.46 -31.36 1.22
N SER A 765 46.30 -32.10 0.11
CA SER A 765 45.86 -33.50 0.15
C SER A 765 46.91 -34.41 0.80
N TYR A 766 48.19 -34.19 0.54
CA TYR A 766 49.29 -34.91 1.18
C TYR A 766 49.33 -34.66 2.69
N GLN A 767 49.26 -33.39 3.10
CA GLN A 767 49.17 -33.02 4.51
C GLN A 767 47.92 -33.60 5.17
N TYR A 768 46.78 -33.57 4.47
CA TYR A 768 45.53 -34.17 4.94
C TYR A 768 45.69 -35.66 5.24
N ALA A 769 46.25 -36.44 4.31
CA ALA A 769 46.45 -37.87 4.50
C ALA A 769 47.37 -38.16 5.69
N HIS A 770 48.48 -37.44 5.78
CA HIS A 770 49.46 -37.60 6.85
C HIS A 770 48.89 -37.22 8.24
N LYS A 771 48.11 -36.13 8.31
CA LYS A 771 47.46 -35.68 9.56
C LYS A 771 46.29 -36.58 9.96
N LYS A 772 45.47 -37.02 9.00
CA LYS A 772 44.37 -37.97 9.24
C LYS A 772 44.87 -39.30 9.79
N ALA A 773 46.01 -39.81 9.30
CA ALA A 773 46.64 -41.01 9.85
C ALA A 773 46.97 -40.83 11.34
N ARG A 774 47.52 -39.67 11.74
CA ARG A 774 47.87 -39.35 13.13
C ARG A 774 46.64 -39.25 14.05
N PHE A 775 45.54 -38.62 13.62
CA PHE A 775 44.28 -38.61 14.38
C PHE A 775 43.62 -39.99 14.46
N GLY A 776 43.75 -40.80 13.40
CA GLY A 776 43.31 -42.20 13.39
C GLY A 776 43.96 -43.05 14.48
N LEU A 777 45.22 -42.78 14.83
CA LEU A 777 45.91 -43.44 15.95
C LEU A 777 45.24 -43.17 17.30
N LEU A 778 44.73 -41.96 17.53
CA LEU A 778 43.97 -41.63 18.74
C LEU A 778 42.64 -42.37 18.79
N LEU A 779 41.87 -42.37 17.69
CA LEU A 779 40.60 -43.10 17.63
C LEU A 779 40.78 -44.61 17.85
N LYS A 780 41.93 -45.16 17.42
CA LYS A 780 42.33 -46.54 17.69
C LYS A 780 42.67 -46.75 19.17
N ALA A 781 43.45 -45.86 19.79
CA ALA A 781 43.80 -45.92 21.22
C ALA A 781 42.58 -45.79 22.15
N LEU A 782 41.51 -45.10 21.72
CA LEU A 782 40.28 -45.02 22.48
C LEU A 782 39.51 -46.35 22.57
N ASN A 783 39.83 -47.33 21.73
CA ASN A 783 39.16 -48.64 21.66
C ASN A 783 37.63 -48.52 21.56
N LEU A 784 37.17 -47.81 20.53
CA LEU A 784 35.78 -47.37 20.36
C LEU A 784 34.78 -48.51 20.06
N GLY A 785 35.21 -49.76 19.93
CA GLY A 785 34.34 -50.90 19.64
C GLY A 785 33.45 -50.68 18.41
N SER A 786 32.14 -50.92 18.55
CA SER A 786 31.14 -50.71 17.48
C SER A 786 30.99 -49.24 17.04
N LEU A 787 31.45 -48.27 17.86
CA LEU A 787 31.37 -46.85 17.52
C LEU A 787 32.57 -46.37 16.67
N HIS A 788 33.58 -47.22 16.44
CA HIS A 788 34.81 -46.82 15.74
C HIS A 788 34.52 -46.22 14.36
N GLU A 789 33.69 -46.88 13.55
CA GLU A 789 33.35 -46.43 12.20
C GLU A 789 32.59 -45.09 12.21
N ALA A 790 31.68 -44.89 13.16
CA ALA A 790 30.95 -43.63 13.30
C ALA A 790 31.90 -42.46 13.61
N PHE A 791 32.84 -42.65 14.53
CA PHE A 791 33.84 -41.64 14.89
C PHE A 791 34.78 -41.31 13.74
N VAL A 792 35.28 -42.33 13.03
CA VAL A 792 36.15 -42.15 11.87
C VAL A 792 35.41 -41.43 10.75
N THR A 793 34.20 -41.87 10.41
CA THR A 793 33.39 -41.28 9.33
C THR A 793 33.07 -39.82 9.59
N ALA A 794 32.77 -39.46 10.85
CA ALA A 794 32.46 -38.10 11.23
C ALA A 794 33.63 -37.12 10.96
N THR A 795 34.89 -37.56 11.05
CA THR A 795 36.07 -36.70 10.78
C THR A 795 36.16 -36.21 9.34
N GLY A 796 35.48 -36.89 8.39
CA GLY A 796 35.48 -36.53 6.97
C GLY A 796 34.34 -35.61 6.54
N LYS A 797 33.45 -35.19 7.46
CA LYS A 797 32.24 -34.41 7.14
C LYS A 797 32.08 -33.22 8.07
N ARG A 798 31.53 -32.11 7.56
CA ARG A 798 31.16 -30.92 8.38
C ARG A 798 30.02 -31.22 9.36
N THR A 799 29.12 -32.11 8.95
CA THR A 799 27.98 -32.60 9.72
C THR A 799 27.83 -34.11 9.61
N SER A 800 27.26 -34.74 10.64
CA SER A 800 26.96 -36.17 10.69
C SER A 800 25.45 -36.39 10.84
N ALA A 801 24.91 -37.28 10.00
CA ALA A 801 23.55 -37.78 10.14
C ALA A 801 23.42 -38.74 11.33
N THR A 802 24.49 -39.48 11.66
CA THR A 802 24.55 -40.34 12.84
C THR A 802 24.58 -39.48 14.10
N LYS A 803 23.60 -39.68 14.99
CA LYS A 803 23.50 -39.04 16.31
C LYS A 803 23.63 -40.10 17.40
N LEU A 804 24.30 -39.76 18.50
CA LEU A 804 24.58 -40.68 19.61
C LEU A 804 23.88 -40.23 20.89
N VAL A 805 22.68 -39.68 20.80
CA VAL A 805 21.91 -39.17 21.96
C VAL A 805 20.90 -40.19 22.50
N ASP A 806 20.62 -41.26 21.74
CA ASP A 806 19.75 -42.34 22.19
C ASP A 806 20.38 -43.19 23.31
N THR A 807 19.53 -43.91 24.04
CA THR A 807 19.91 -44.68 25.23
C THR A 807 20.99 -45.73 24.96
N ASP A 808 20.95 -46.42 23.81
CA ASP A 808 21.90 -47.49 23.48
C ASP A 808 23.27 -46.91 23.12
N SER A 809 23.28 -45.81 22.37
CA SER A 809 24.49 -45.03 22.11
C SER A 809 25.12 -44.47 23.39
N GLN A 810 24.32 -43.94 24.33
CA GLN A 810 24.81 -43.46 25.62
C GLN A 810 25.40 -44.58 26.48
N ARG A 811 24.80 -45.77 26.47
CA ARG A 811 25.37 -46.96 27.15
C ARG A 811 26.71 -47.35 26.55
N SER A 812 26.81 -47.40 25.22
CA SER A 812 28.05 -47.72 24.51
C SER A 812 29.17 -46.71 24.83
N LEU A 813 28.83 -45.40 24.84
CA LEU A 813 29.76 -44.35 25.25
C LEU A 813 30.20 -44.48 26.72
N SER A 814 29.30 -44.89 27.60
CA SER A 814 29.62 -45.13 29.01
C SER A 814 30.64 -46.25 29.18
N ASP A 815 30.48 -47.38 28.49
CA ASP A 815 31.40 -48.52 28.56
C ASP A 815 32.81 -48.16 28.09
N ILE A 816 32.93 -47.24 27.13
CA ILE A 816 34.20 -46.79 26.54
C ILE A 816 34.87 -45.71 27.40
N PHE A 817 34.15 -44.67 27.77
CA PHE A 817 34.74 -43.45 28.35
C PHE A 817 34.79 -43.47 29.89
N THR A 818 33.92 -44.21 30.57
CA THR A 818 33.92 -44.26 32.05
C THR A 818 35.25 -44.79 32.61
N PRO A 819 35.87 -45.87 32.09
CA PRO A 819 37.17 -46.35 32.57
C PRO A 819 38.32 -45.33 32.39
N LYS A 820 38.17 -44.41 31.44
CA LYS A 820 39.15 -43.36 31.10
C LYS A 820 39.01 -42.11 31.96
N LEU A 821 37.96 -42.04 32.76
CA LEU A 821 37.61 -40.90 33.61
C LEU A 821 37.62 -41.29 35.10
N ARG A 822 37.83 -40.28 35.95
CA ARG A 822 37.68 -40.35 37.41
C ARG A 822 36.72 -39.26 37.84
N PHE A 823 35.54 -39.64 38.33
CA PHE A 823 34.51 -38.69 38.77
C PHE A 823 34.74 -38.29 40.23
N ALA A 824 34.64 -37.00 40.52
CA ALA A 824 34.57 -36.50 41.88
C ALA A 824 33.15 -36.72 42.43
N ALA A 825 33.05 -37.22 43.66
CA ALA A 825 31.76 -37.39 44.32
C ALA A 825 31.01 -36.03 44.39
N GLU A 826 29.72 -36.06 44.12
CA GLU A 826 28.76 -34.95 44.31
C GLU A 826 28.88 -33.71 43.39
N SER A 827 29.96 -33.51 42.64
CA SER A 827 30.14 -32.27 41.85
C SER A 827 29.97 -32.40 40.33
N GLY A 828 29.77 -33.62 39.79
CA GLY A 828 29.69 -33.88 38.35
C GLY A 828 31.01 -33.66 37.58
N ARG A 829 32.09 -33.24 38.25
CA ARG A 829 33.42 -33.02 37.66
C ARG A 829 34.13 -34.34 37.46
N CYS A 830 34.88 -34.46 36.36
CA CYS A 830 35.74 -35.61 36.09
C CYS A 830 37.16 -35.19 35.71
N ARG A 831 38.12 -36.09 35.93
CA ARG A 831 39.51 -35.95 35.50
C ARG A 831 39.91 -37.12 34.63
N LEU A 832 40.90 -36.91 33.76
CA LEU A 832 41.53 -38.00 33.00
C LEU A 832 42.20 -38.98 33.97
N SER A 833 42.07 -40.28 33.73
CA SER A 833 42.88 -41.26 34.48
C SER A 833 44.35 -41.18 34.05
N ASP A 834 45.28 -41.40 34.98
CA ASP A 834 46.72 -41.28 34.69
C ASP A 834 47.15 -42.26 33.58
N ALA A 835 46.65 -43.50 33.60
CA ALA A 835 46.93 -44.50 32.58
C ALA A 835 46.47 -44.05 31.17
N HIS A 836 45.31 -43.40 31.07
CA HIS A 836 44.80 -42.90 29.80
C HIS A 836 45.53 -41.62 29.35
N TYR A 837 45.95 -40.77 30.28
CA TYR A 837 46.82 -39.62 29.97
C TYR A 837 48.14 -40.09 29.35
N ASP A 838 48.81 -41.07 29.96
CA ASP A 838 50.07 -41.61 29.44
C ASP A 838 49.91 -42.25 28.06
N GLU A 839 48.77 -42.91 27.82
CA GLU A 839 48.42 -43.45 26.50
C GLU A 839 48.30 -42.33 25.46
N VAL A 840 47.54 -41.26 25.74
CA VAL A 840 47.38 -40.10 24.83
C VAL A 840 48.73 -39.43 24.54
N ILE A 841 49.57 -39.21 25.55
CA ILE A 841 50.90 -38.61 25.40
C ILE A 841 51.79 -39.48 24.50
N ARG A 842 51.76 -40.81 24.69
CA ARG A 842 52.54 -41.75 23.86
C ARG A 842 52.03 -41.76 22.42
N THR A 843 50.72 -41.80 22.20
CA THR A 843 50.11 -41.80 20.85
C THR A 843 50.51 -40.58 20.03
N TYR A 844 50.64 -39.42 20.67
CA TYR A 844 51.07 -38.19 20.00
C TYR A 844 52.59 -37.97 19.97
N GLY A 845 53.38 -38.87 20.55
CA GLY A 845 54.84 -38.76 20.61
C GLY A 845 55.32 -37.63 21.53
N LEU A 846 54.56 -37.31 22.57
CA LEU A 846 54.81 -36.17 23.46
C LEU A 846 55.56 -36.54 24.74
N GLY A 847 56.19 -37.73 24.82
CA GLY A 847 56.89 -38.19 26.03
C GLY A 847 57.92 -37.18 26.54
N ASP A 848 58.80 -36.75 25.64
CA ASP A 848 59.89 -35.80 25.92
C ASP A 848 59.48 -34.33 25.77
N ALA A 849 58.22 -34.04 25.39
CA ALA A 849 57.74 -32.69 25.19
C ALA A 849 57.53 -31.94 26.53
N GLY A 850 57.73 -30.62 26.52
CA GLY A 850 57.47 -29.77 27.68
C GLY A 850 55.98 -29.62 27.99
N ASP A 851 55.66 -29.20 29.22
CA ASP A 851 54.27 -29.09 29.71
C ASP A 851 53.40 -28.16 28.86
N LYS A 852 53.99 -27.11 28.26
CA LYS A 852 53.29 -26.21 27.33
C LYS A 852 52.80 -26.91 26.08
N ASP A 853 53.61 -27.78 25.48
CA ASP A 853 53.25 -28.48 24.24
C ASP A 853 52.25 -29.61 24.51
N LYS A 854 52.40 -30.28 25.65
CA LYS A 854 51.41 -31.22 26.19
C LYS A 854 50.07 -30.53 26.44
N SER A 855 50.09 -29.36 27.08
CA SER A 855 48.88 -28.58 27.39
C SER A 855 48.14 -28.11 26.12
N ARG A 856 48.86 -27.51 25.16
CA ARG A 856 48.28 -27.08 23.87
C ARG A 856 47.62 -28.23 23.12
N THR A 857 48.28 -29.40 23.07
CA THR A 857 47.76 -30.60 22.42
C THR A 857 46.47 -31.07 23.08
N LEU A 858 46.45 -31.18 24.42
CA LEU A 858 45.27 -31.59 25.16
C LEU A 858 44.10 -30.62 25.02
N LEU A 859 44.36 -29.31 24.96
CA LEU A 859 43.31 -28.31 24.74
C LEU A 859 42.71 -28.40 23.33
N CYS A 860 43.52 -28.65 22.30
CA CYS A 860 43.02 -28.97 20.95
C CYS A 860 42.15 -30.23 20.95
N LEU A 861 42.57 -31.29 21.66
CA LEU A 861 41.76 -32.51 21.80
C LEU A 861 40.44 -32.23 22.52
N ALA A 862 40.43 -31.39 23.55
CA ALA A 862 39.20 -30.96 24.21
C ALA A 862 38.23 -30.28 23.22
N ALA A 863 38.73 -29.39 22.36
CA ALA A 863 37.91 -28.76 21.31
C ALA A 863 37.36 -29.78 20.30
N VAL A 864 38.15 -30.78 19.91
CA VAL A 864 37.72 -31.89 19.03
C VAL A 864 36.58 -32.70 19.66
N PHE A 865 36.69 -33.08 20.95
CA PHE A 865 35.63 -33.84 21.62
C PHE A 865 34.39 -32.99 21.92
N THR A 866 34.57 -31.67 22.10
CA THR A 866 33.46 -30.72 22.14
C THR A 866 32.72 -30.69 20.81
N ARG A 867 33.45 -30.67 19.69
CA ARG A 867 32.87 -30.76 18.34
C ARG A 867 32.13 -32.08 18.12
N TYR A 868 32.68 -33.21 18.53
CA TYR A 868 31.99 -34.50 18.48
C TYR A 868 30.65 -34.46 19.23
N SER A 869 30.62 -33.81 20.40
CA SER A 869 29.40 -33.69 21.20
C SER A 869 28.36 -32.70 20.64
N SER A 870 28.70 -31.91 19.62
CA SER A 870 27.84 -30.82 19.09
C SER A 870 26.71 -31.29 18.17
N SER A 871 25.74 -30.40 17.96
CA SER A 871 24.62 -30.55 17.01
C SER A 871 25.09 -30.90 15.59
N TYR A 872 26.31 -30.51 15.22
CA TYR A 872 26.88 -30.83 13.92
C TYR A 872 27.24 -32.31 13.78
N ILE A 873 27.78 -32.93 14.83
CA ILE A 873 28.31 -34.30 14.77
C ILE A 873 27.36 -35.27 15.45
N PHE A 874 27.55 -35.62 16.72
CA PHE A 874 26.76 -36.66 17.40
C PHE A 874 25.62 -36.12 18.27
N GLY A 875 25.54 -34.82 18.51
CA GLY A 875 24.42 -34.17 19.19
C GLY A 875 23.33 -33.69 18.23
N THR A 876 22.21 -33.25 18.79
CA THR A 876 21.11 -32.54 18.12
C THR A 876 21.08 -31.08 18.60
N HIS A 877 20.08 -30.30 18.18
CA HIS A 877 19.89 -28.94 18.71
C HIS A 877 19.51 -28.93 20.20
N ASP A 878 18.78 -29.97 20.63
CA ASP A 878 18.20 -30.05 21.97
C ASP A 878 18.95 -30.99 22.92
N ASP A 879 19.80 -31.89 22.40
CA ASP A 879 20.50 -32.89 23.20
C ASP A 879 21.94 -33.13 22.71
N SER A 880 22.84 -33.52 23.62
CA SER A 880 24.24 -33.72 23.31
C SER A 880 24.86 -34.82 24.19
N PRO A 881 25.72 -35.70 23.62
CA PRO A 881 26.28 -36.85 24.35
C PRO A 881 27.10 -36.45 25.59
N GLN A 882 26.57 -36.74 26.80
CA GLN A 882 27.15 -36.28 28.06
C GLN A 882 28.57 -36.81 28.27
N LEU A 883 28.84 -38.09 27.98
CA LEU A 883 30.17 -38.68 28.20
C LEU A 883 31.25 -38.06 27.31
N LEU A 884 30.90 -37.58 26.11
CA LEU A 884 31.84 -36.87 25.25
C LEU A 884 32.13 -35.46 25.77
N ARG A 885 31.13 -34.77 26.32
CA ARG A 885 31.35 -33.49 27.01
C ARG A 885 32.22 -33.66 28.25
N ASN A 886 31.98 -34.71 29.03
CA ASN A 886 32.80 -35.04 30.21
C ASN A 886 34.26 -35.31 29.81
N TYR A 887 34.48 -36.07 28.74
CA TYR A 887 35.82 -36.33 28.25
C TYR A 887 36.52 -35.07 27.71
N ALA A 888 35.80 -34.21 26.98
CA ALA A 888 36.31 -32.91 26.56
C ALA A 888 36.70 -32.03 27.77
N TYR A 889 35.86 -31.99 28.81
CA TYR A 889 36.17 -31.29 30.05
C TYR A 889 37.42 -31.84 30.74
N ALA A 890 37.55 -33.16 30.88
CA ALA A 890 38.70 -33.77 31.53
C ALA A 890 40.03 -33.49 30.80
N LEU A 891 40.00 -33.43 29.46
CA LEU A 891 41.14 -33.01 28.64
C LEU A 891 41.48 -31.53 28.87
N MET A 892 40.48 -30.66 28.91
CA MET A 892 40.64 -29.23 29.17
C MET A 892 41.18 -28.97 30.59
N ASP A 893 40.66 -29.65 31.61
CA ASP A 893 41.12 -29.58 33.00
C ASP A 893 42.58 -30.00 33.12
N LYS A 894 42.96 -31.13 32.48
CA LYS A 894 44.35 -31.57 32.45
C LYS A 894 45.25 -30.57 31.73
N ALA A 895 44.82 -30.02 30.59
CA ALA A 895 45.56 -28.98 29.88
C ALA A 895 45.82 -27.76 30.78
N HIS A 896 44.77 -27.25 31.44
CA HIS A 896 44.88 -26.10 32.34
C HIS A 896 45.78 -26.38 33.55
N SER A 897 45.79 -27.62 34.06
CA SER A 897 46.70 -28.01 35.16
C SER A 897 48.18 -28.00 34.77
N LEU A 898 48.50 -28.21 33.49
CA LEU A 898 49.86 -28.20 32.95
C LEU A 898 50.31 -26.77 32.58
N ASP A 899 49.40 -25.95 32.04
CA ASP A 899 49.65 -24.55 31.74
C ASP A 899 48.37 -23.72 31.93
N ALA A 900 48.28 -23.05 33.09
CA ALA A 900 47.14 -22.22 33.41
C ALA A 900 47.02 -20.97 32.53
N SER A 901 48.09 -20.57 31.82
CA SER A 901 48.09 -19.35 31.00
C SER A 901 47.29 -19.46 29.71
N LEU A 902 46.95 -20.68 29.27
CA LEU A 902 46.18 -20.89 28.03
C LEU A 902 44.73 -20.40 28.11
N LEU A 903 44.16 -20.38 29.32
CA LEU A 903 42.78 -19.99 29.57
C LEU A 903 42.71 -19.08 30.79
N THR A 904 42.13 -17.89 30.61
CA THR A 904 41.80 -17.03 31.74
C THR A 904 40.82 -17.75 32.69
N PRO A 905 40.84 -17.44 34.01
CA PRO A 905 39.92 -18.05 34.97
C PRO A 905 38.44 -17.92 34.59
N GLU A 906 38.06 -16.83 33.94
CA GLU A 906 36.70 -16.56 33.46
C GLU A 906 36.32 -17.49 32.31
N VAL A 907 37.20 -17.62 31.30
CA VAL A 907 36.98 -18.51 30.14
C VAL A 907 36.94 -19.96 30.58
N PHE A 908 37.86 -20.38 31.45
CA PHE A 908 37.88 -21.75 31.98
C PHE A 908 36.56 -22.10 32.69
N LYS A 909 36.07 -21.21 33.56
CA LYS A 909 34.80 -21.40 34.28
C LYS A 909 33.58 -21.39 33.34
N ASP A 910 33.52 -20.53 32.33
CA ASP A 910 32.42 -20.53 31.37
C ASP A 910 32.36 -21.86 30.58
N TRP A 911 33.51 -22.33 30.09
CA TRP A 911 33.58 -23.58 29.34
C TRP A 911 33.31 -24.80 30.22
N GLU A 912 33.80 -24.81 31.46
CA GLU A 912 33.46 -25.82 32.47
C GLU A 912 31.94 -25.93 32.63
N LYS A 913 31.25 -24.81 32.86
CA LYS A 913 29.79 -24.81 33.06
C LYS A 913 29.04 -25.35 31.85
N ARG A 914 29.46 -24.98 30.63
CA ARG A 914 28.83 -25.41 29.38
C ARG A 914 29.06 -26.88 29.07
N LEU A 915 30.26 -27.42 29.34
CA LEU A 915 30.56 -28.84 29.13
C LEU A 915 29.83 -29.72 30.15
N LEU A 916 29.81 -29.31 31.41
CA LEU A 916 29.20 -30.09 32.50
C LEU A 916 27.69 -29.85 32.65
N GLY A 917 27.11 -28.86 31.96
CA GLY A 917 25.69 -28.53 32.05
C GLY A 917 25.28 -27.92 33.39
N LEU A 918 26.17 -27.16 34.03
CA LEU A 918 25.95 -26.53 35.34
C LEU A 918 25.16 -25.21 35.22
N ASP A 919 24.51 -24.77 36.30
CA ASP A 919 23.86 -23.44 36.44
C ASP A 919 22.79 -23.08 35.39
N ARG A 920 22.10 -24.06 34.79
CA ARG A 920 21.18 -23.84 33.65
C ARG A 920 21.86 -23.13 32.46
N ALA A 921 23.19 -23.16 32.38
CA ALA A 921 23.92 -22.60 31.24
C ALA A 921 23.49 -23.35 29.97
N PHE A 922 23.20 -22.60 28.90
CA PHE A 922 22.77 -23.15 27.62
C PHE A 922 23.86 -24.11 27.10
N ALA A 923 23.63 -25.41 27.24
CA ALA A 923 24.58 -26.49 26.96
C ALA A 923 24.71 -26.79 25.46
N CYS A 924 24.51 -25.77 24.61
CA CYS A 924 24.70 -25.91 23.18
C CYS A 924 26.20 -26.02 22.89
N SER A 925 26.67 -27.27 22.83
CA SER A 925 28.04 -27.65 22.50
C SER A 925 28.47 -27.18 21.11
N GLU A 926 27.53 -26.79 20.25
CA GLU A 926 27.78 -26.10 18.99
C GLU A 926 28.46 -24.74 19.17
N VAL A 927 27.84 -23.88 19.99
CA VAL A 927 28.35 -22.54 20.28
C VAL A 927 29.70 -22.66 20.98
N LEU A 928 29.80 -23.57 21.96
CA LEU A 928 31.05 -23.80 22.67
C LEU A 928 32.15 -24.32 21.75
N SER A 929 31.85 -25.26 20.84
CA SER A 929 32.83 -25.76 19.87
C SER A 929 33.41 -24.63 19.04
N ARG A 930 32.57 -23.68 18.56
CA ARG A 930 33.04 -22.50 17.82
C ARG A 930 33.92 -21.59 18.69
N MET A 931 33.53 -21.35 19.94
CA MET A 931 34.32 -20.53 20.88
C MET A 931 35.69 -21.15 21.16
N MET A 932 35.76 -22.45 21.46
CA MET A 932 37.01 -23.14 21.75
C MET A 932 37.94 -23.15 20.54
N THR A 933 37.43 -23.53 19.37
CA THR A 933 38.22 -23.54 18.13
C THR A 933 38.72 -22.14 17.78
N GLY A 934 37.87 -21.11 17.89
CA GLY A 934 38.25 -19.72 17.63
C GLY A 934 39.34 -19.20 18.58
N HIS A 935 39.21 -19.48 19.88
CA HIS A 935 40.22 -19.12 20.89
C HIS A 935 41.56 -19.78 20.60
N ILE A 936 41.56 -21.09 20.36
CA ILE A 936 42.79 -21.85 20.08
C ILE A 936 43.44 -21.36 18.77
N ASN A 937 42.66 -21.15 17.72
CA ASN A 937 43.14 -20.69 16.43
C ASN A 937 43.81 -19.31 16.52
N SER A 938 43.37 -18.46 17.45
CA SER A 938 43.99 -17.15 17.69
C SER A 938 45.34 -17.20 18.41
N GLN A 939 45.64 -18.28 19.14
CA GLN A 939 46.86 -18.38 19.97
C GLN A 939 47.91 -19.33 19.40
N PHE A 940 47.52 -20.50 18.87
CA PHE A 940 48.43 -21.51 18.35
C PHE A 940 47.78 -22.31 17.19
N PRO A 941 47.51 -21.64 16.05
CA PRO A 941 46.80 -22.24 14.90
C PRO A 941 47.52 -23.46 14.30
N GLU A 942 48.85 -23.48 14.35
CA GLU A 942 49.70 -24.58 13.88
C GLU A 942 49.32 -25.92 14.55
N VAL A 943 49.21 -25.93 15.89
CA VAL A 943 48.92 -27.15 16.68
C VAL A 943 47.47 -27.60 16.47
N LEU A 944 46.54 -26.64 16.34
CA LEU A 944 45.14 -26.94 16.00
C LEU A 944 45.03 -27.55 14.60
N ALA A 945 45.77 -27.01 13.64
CA ALA A 945 45.85 -27.52 12.28
C ALA A 945 46.57 -28.87 12.18
N ASP A 946 47.20 -29.38 13.23
CA ASP A 946 47.75 -30.73 13.26
C ASP A 946 46.80 -31.75 13.89
N ILE A 947 45.96 -31.30 14.83
CA ILE A 947 45.09 -32.19 15.62
C ILE A 947 43.65 -32.24 15.09
N MET A 948 43.09 -31.09 14.70
CA MET A 948 41.68 -30.99 14.34
C MET A 948 41.45 -31.57 12.95
N PRO A 949 40.43 -32.45 12.78
CA PRO A 949 40.04 -32.96 11.47
C PRO A 949 39.84 -31.81 10.46
N PRO A 950 40.44 -31.87 9.27
CA PRO A 950 40.36 -30.77 8.29
C PRO A 950 38.94 -30.38 7.89
N ALA A 951 38.00 -31.33 7.87
CA ALA A 951 36.59 -31.04 7.58
C ALA A 951 35.90 -30.14 8.63
N TRP A 952 36.53 -29.94 9.79
CA TRP A 952 35.98 -29.17 10.92
C TRP A 952 36.70 -27.84 11.16
N ARG A 953 37.70 -27.51 10.35
CA ARG A 953 38.44 -26.26 10.43
C ARG A 953 37.64 -25.10 9.86
#